data_AF-A0A1C4WUF8-F1
#
_entry.id   AF-A0A1C4WUF8-F1
#
_cell.length_a   1.000
_cell.length_b   1.000
_cell.length_c   1.000
_cell.angle_alpha   90.00
_cell.angle_beta   90.00
_cell.angle_gamma   90.00
#
_symmetry.space_group_name_H-M   'P 1'
#
loop_
_entity.id
_entity.type
_entity.pdbx_description
1 polymer ?
#
loop_
_entity_poly.entity_id
_entity_poly.type
_entity_poly.pdbx_seq_one_letter_code
_entity_poly.pdbx_strand_id
1 'polypeptide(L)'
;MIRTMLRIRARPGCAEAVRSACRDAVAQLAGHAGNVGRELLLDATDPRTVMLVTEWVDEPALLAYERGPVAARLAAALDGLREAPGPDDHRVMSDRGGAGSTIFVDVELTVPADRQTEFDRGYPQVLARMGALPGYLREDLLRDPDSDVHHIFAEWTGEADFFRWIRNPAHAREEAGPIAPFLLDIRRRLFHRTVHPGGPTFTPDSGSATSTGREIDVHTTTDVLIVGAGPTGLTAAIELARRGVDCRVVEKQATPPAHADKAIGVHCRTMELWDEQGVVREAMDAGIWLTGNMVFVNGQQTHRMSWELPGLPYAHLGLPQYETERILTERLATLGVRARRGAELLAFTQDDEGVTATLATPAGEETVRAKYLVGCDGAHSRVRELLGLTFTGGLGRFPQLFMLGDVDVDWEMPAGHLLRFLHETDGQMDGMLVCVPLRGVNRYRIATLAPPRFFAQTGGQDAPPGFSEELAEPTLADVQVALDRLAPPGTRASNLRWSSIFRISHGIVDRYRDGRVFVAGDAAHLHPPAGGQGMNTGIQDSWNLAWKLALAVRGAAAPGLLDSYETERRPEGEEIVGRAVRMAFTDELDRADLERQFLQEMSMLLSYADSPLVGESLAAPEALGAGPRPGDRAPDVGGLRRRGVGHPLRLRDLTRGTRHTLLVYADATADPATVAAVPELCADARARVGGDLDAYLLLDPAAPDPGLLAPPALVDAEGSFRDRYGVGGTALYLIRPDGHVAFRSQPVDADALRKNLDLVFGGVR
;
A
#
# COMPACT_ATOMS: atom_id res chain seq x y z
N MET A 1 -34.57 29.71 -28.24
CA MET A 1 -34.93 28.57 -27.39
C MET A 1 -34.44 28.83 -25.97
N ILE A 2 -34.95 28.11 -24.97
CA ILE A 2 -34.46 28.11 -23.58
C ILE A 2 -34.58 26.68 -23.02
N ARG A 3 -33.48 26.11 -22.52
CA ARG A 3 -33.40 24.89 -21.71
C ARG A 3 -33.23 25.28 -20.25
N THR A 4 -33.95 24.62 -19.35
CA THR A 4 -33.88 24.83 -17.90
C THR A 4 -33.67 23.50 -17.19
N MET A 5 -32.99 23.55 -16.05
CA MET A 5 -32.72 22.40 -15.20
C MET A 5 -33.20 22.71 -13.79
N LEU A 6 -34.18 21.94 -13.30
CA LEU A 6 -34.73 22.06 -11.95
C LEU A 6 -34.29 20.86 -11.11
N ARG A 7 -33.37 21.08 -10.17
CA ARG A 7 -32.91 20.05 -9.22
C ARG A 7 -33.86 20.00 -8.02
N ILE A 8 -34.26 18.81 -7.60
CA ILE A 8 -35.19 18.59 -6.49
C ILE A 8 -34.68 17.44 -5.64
N ARG A 9 -34.30 17.70 -4.39
CA ARG A 9 -33.92 16.66 -3.43
C ARG A 9 -35.08 16.33 -2.48
N ALA A 10 -35.53 15.09 -2.50
CA ALA A 10 -36.60 14.60 -1.62
C ALA A 10 -36.08 14.37 -0.19
N ARG A 11 -36.93 14.68 0.80
CA ARG A 11 -36.69 14.28 2.19
C ARG A 11 -36.60 12.75 2.32
N PRO A 12 -35.94 12.21 3.35
CA PRO A 12 -35.92 10.77 3.61
C PRO A 12 -37.33 10.16 3.56
N GLY A 13 -37.48 9.06 2.82
CA GLY A 13 -38.77 8.38 2.58
C GLY A 13 -39.69 9.00 1.53
N CYS A 14 -39.44 10.23 1.06
CA CYS A 14 -40.34 10.94 0.12
C CYS A 14 -39.99 10.75 -1.37
N ALA A 15 -38.93 10.02 -1.70
CA ALA A 15 -38.36 9.93 -3.05
C ALA A 15 -39.35 9.46 -4.14
N GLU A 16 -40.19 8.46 -3.87
CA GLU A 16 -41.18 7.99 -4.86
C GLU A 16 -42.30 8.99 -5.09
N ALA A 17 -42.75 9.70 -4.04
CA ALA A 17 -43.77 10.74 -4.14
C ALA A 17 -43.26 11.95 -4.93
N VAL A 18 -42.01 12.38 -4.68
CA VAL A 18 -41.34 13.43 -5.49
C VAL A 18 -41.18 12.99 -6.95
N ARG A 19 -40.75 11.76 -7.22
CA ARG A 19 -40.68 11.20 -8.59
C ARG A 19 -42.05 11.09 -9.27
N SER A 20 -43.12 10.82 -8.51
CA SER A 20 -44.49 10.85 -9.04
C SER A 20 -44.93 12.28 -9.40
N ALA A 21 -44.74 13.25 -8.50
CA ALA A 21 -45.08 14.66 -8.75
C ALA A 21 -44.33 15.22 -9.97
N CYS A 22 -43.05 14.88 -10.12
CA CYS A 22 -42.25 15.30 -11.28
C CYS A 22 -42.71 14.62 -12.59
N ARG A 23 -43.07 13.33 -12.56
CA ARG A 23 -43.71 12.64 -13.70
C ARG A 23 -45.00 13.33 -14.13
N ASP A 24 -45.87 13.66 -13.17
CA ASP A 24 -47.16 14.27 -13.45
C ASP A 24 -46.99 15.68 -14.07
N ALA A 25 -45.97 16.43 -13.64
CA ALA A 25 -45.59 17.68 -14.27
C ALA A 25 -45.05 17.49 -15.69
N VAL A 26 -44.16 16.52 -15.94
CA VAL A 26 -43.66 16.17 -17.29
C VAL A 26 -44.80 15.79 -18.23
N ALA A 27 -45.76 14.98 -17.76
CA ALA A 27 -46.91 14.58 -18.56
C ALA A 27 -47.79 15.77 -18.96
N GLN A 28 -47.94 16.77 -18.09
CA GLN A 28 -48.74 17.96 -18.33
C GLN A 28 -48.03 19.04 -19.16
N LEU A 29 -46.71 19.15 -19.00
CA LEU A 29 -45.84 19.99 -19.83
C LEU A 29 -45.95 19.64 -21.32
N ALA A 30 -46.32 18.38 -21.64
CA ALA A 30 -46.57 17.94 -23.01
C ALA A 30 -47.66 18.73 -23.76
N GLY A 31 -48.61 19.34 -23.03
CA GLY A 31 -49.66 20.18 -23.59
C GLY A 31 -49.45 21.68 -23.39
N HIS A 32 -48.31 22.12 -22.82
CA HIS A 32 -48.08 23.53 -22.55
C HIS A 32 -47.61 24.26 -23.80
N ALA A 33 -48.25 25.38 -24.14
CA ALA A 33 -47.82 26.22 -25.25
C ALA A 33 -46.35 26.65 -25.06
N GLY A 34 -45.53 26.42 -26.09
CA GLY A 34 -44.12 26.77 -26.10
C GLY A 34 -43.16 25.80 -25.41
N ASN A 35 -43.62 24.75 -24.71
CA ASN A 35 -42.73 23.65 -24.29
C ASN A 35 -42.43 22.74 -25.49
N VAL A 36 -41.15 22.51 -25.76
CA VAL A 36 -40.67 21.72 -26.91
C VAL A 36 -39.83 20.51 -26.50
N GLY A 37 -39.38 20.44 -25.24
CA GLY A 37 -38.60 19.34 -24.69
C GLY A 37 -38.83 19.19 -23.19
N ARG A 38 -38.73 17.96 -22.68
CA ARG A 38 -39.01 17.60 -21.30
C ARG A 38 -38.42 16.23 -21.01
N GLU A 39 -37.50 16.18 -20.05
CA GLU A 39 -36.85 14.94 -19.62
C GLU A 39 -36.84 14.89 -18.10
N LEU A 40 -37.11 13.70 -17.56
CA LEU A 40 -36.88 13.40 -16.16
C LEU A 40 -35.57 12.61 -16.08
N LEU A 41 -34.58 13.17 -15.40
CA LEU A 41 -33.33 12.52 -15.10
C LEU A 41 -33.33 12.15 -13.61
N LEU A 42 -32.81 10.97 -13.29
CA LEU A 42 -32.49 10.62 -11.91
C LEU A 42 -31.00 10.80 -11.71
N ASP A 43 -30.65 11.40 -10.59
CA ASP A 43 -29.29 11.41 -10.07
C ASP A 43 -28.88 9.94 -9.80
N ALA A 44 -27.76 9.51 -10.37
CA ALA A 44 -27.29 8.13 -10.25
C ALA A 44 -26.89 7.76 -8.82
N THR A 45 -26.44 8.75 -8.04
CA THR A 45 -25.84 8.55 -6.72
C THR A 45 -26.82 8.84 -5.59
N ASP A 46 -27.77 9.76 -5.78
CA ASP A 46 -28.85 10.02 -4.83
C ASP A 46 -30.25 9.75 -5.41
N PRO A 47 -30.89 8.60 -5.14
CA PRO A 47 -32.23 8.28 -5.63
C PRO A 47 -33.35 9.17 -5.04
N ARG A 48 -33.01 10.05 -4.09
CA ARG A 48 -33.90 11.12 -3.61
C ARG A 48 -33.79 12.38 -4.46
N THR A 49 -32.73 12.54 -5.23
CA THR A 49 -32.51 13.68 -6.12
C THR A 49 -33.06 13.38 -7.51
N VAL A 50 -33.94 14.28 -7.95
CA VAL A 50 -34.64 14.22 -9.24
C VAL A 50 -34.31 15.51 -9.98
N MET A 51 -34.03 15.40 -11.27
CA MET A 51 -33.68 16.55 -12.10
C MET A 51 -34.65 16.65 -13.27
N LEU A 52 -35.44 17.71 -13.28
CA LEU A 52 -36.42 18.01 -14.31
C LEU A 52 -35.78 18.95 -15.34
N VAL A 53 -35.48 18.43 -16.52
CA VAL A 53 -34.95 19.21 -17.65
C VAL A 53 -36.11 19.59 -18.55
N THR A 54 -36.27 20.87 -18.88
CA THR A 54 -37.33 21.34 -19.78
C THR A 54 -36.78 22.26 -20.85
N GLU A 55 -37.40 22.27 -22.03
CA GLU A 55 -36.99 23.10 -23.17
C GLU A 55 -38.19 23.90 -23.70
N TRP A 56 -37.95 25.16 -24.04
CA TRP A 56 -38.93 26.20 -24.34
C TRP A 56 -38.54 26.94 -25.63
N VAL A 57 -39.51 27.46 -26.37
CA VAL A 57 -39.23 28.23 -27.59
C VAL A 57 -38.57 29.58 -27.29
N ASP A 58 -39.03 30.27 -26.24
CA ASP A 58 -38.60 31.61 -25.84
C ASP A 58 -38.85 31.87 -24.34
N GLU A 59 -38.40 33.04 -23.85
CA GLU A 59 -38.56 33.48 -22.45
C GLU A 59 -40.02 33.75 -22.04
N PRO A 60 -40.88 34.38 -22.87
CA PRO A 60 -42.31 34.50 -22.57
C PRO A 60 -43.00 33.15 -22.32
N ALA A 61 -42.66 32.09 -23.06
CA ALA A 61 -43.23 30.76 -22.86
C ALA A 61 -42.81 30.14 -21.51
N LEU A 62 -41.55 30.30 -21.10
CA LEU A 62 -41.06 29.88 -19.78
C LEU A 62 -41.79 30.64 -18.66
N LEU A 63 -41.83 31.97 -18.72
CA LEU A 63 -42.49 32.82 -17.72
C LEU A 63 -43.99 32.54 -17.60
N ALA A 64 -44.65 32.15 -18.71
CA ALA A 64 -46.04 31.72 -18.71
C ALA A 64 -46.26 30.39 -17.98
N TYR A 65 -45.31 29.45 -18.07
CA TYR A 65 -45.32 28.21 -17.31
C TYR A 65 -45.09 28.43 -15.81
N GLU A 66 -44.07 29.22 -15.45
CA GLU A 66 -43.70 29.49 -14.05
C GLU A 66 -44.84 30.15 -13.27
N ARG A 67 -45.59 31.03 -13.93
CA ARG A 67 -46.80 31.68 -13.38
C ARG A 67 -48.07 30.86 -13.60
N GLY A 68 -47.95 29.70 -14.23
CA GLY A 68 -49.05 28.87 -14.71
C GLY A 68 -49.50 27.79 -13.71
N PRO A 69 -50.66 27.18 -13.95
CA PRO A 69 -51.25 26.18 -13.06
C PRO A 69 -50.47 24.85 -13.03
N VAL A 70 -49.51 24.62 -13.93
CA VAL A 70 -48.65 23.42 -13.90
C VAL A 70 -47.52 23.61 -12.87
N ALA A 71 -46.77 24.71 -12.95
CA ALA A 71 -45.72 25.03 -11.98
C ALA A 71 -46.29 25.18 -10.56
N ALA A 72 -47.44 25.84 -10.40
CA ALA A 72 -48.11 25.97 -9.10
C ALA A 72 -48.52 24.60 -8.50
N ARG A 73 -48.98 23.65 -9.32
CA ARG A 73 -49.30 22.29 -8.85
C ARG A 73 -48.06 21.46 -8.55
N LEU A 74 -46.99 21.59 -9.31
CA LEU A 74 -45.72 20.95 -9.00
C LEU A 74 -45.16 21.48 -7.67
N ALA A 75 -45.13 22.80 -7.47
CA ALA A 75 -44.70 23.42 -6.22
C ALA A 75 -45.52 22.94 -5.02
N ALA A 76 -46.85 22.87 -5.14
CA ALA A 76 -47.73 22.35 -4.09
C ALA A 76 -47.56 20.84 -3.85
N ALA A 77 -47.33 20.03 -4.89
CA ALA A 77 -47.10 18.59 -4.75
C ALA A 77 -45.73 18.25 -4.16
N LEU A 78 -44.75 19.15 -4.25
CA LEU A 78 -43.43 19.02 -3.63
C LEU A 78 -43.37 19.61 -2.21
N ASP A 79 -44.37 20.40 -1.80
CA ASP A 79 -44.38 21.03 -0.48
C ASP A 79 -44.37 19.98 0.64
N GLY A 80 -43.57 20.22 1.67
CA GLY A 80 -43.28 19.26 2.72
C GLY A 80 -42.51 17.98 2.31
N LEU A 81 -42.42 17.64 1.02
CA LEU A 81 -41.76 16.43 0.52
C LEU A 81 -40.29 16.63 0.13
N ARG A 82 -39.88 17.85 -0.22
CA ARG A 82 -38.50 18.19 -0.58
C ARG A 82 -37.71 18.89 0.54
N GLU A 83 -36.39 18.81 0.44
CA GLU A 83 -35.47 19.67 1.20
C GLU A 83 -35.62 21.14 0.74
N ALA A 84 -35.19 22.10 1.56
CA ALA A 84 -35.35 23.51 1.22
C ALA A 84 -34.52 23.88 -0.03
N PRO A 85 -35.03 24.70 -0.96
CA PRO A 85 -34.34 24.99 -2.21
C PRO A 85 -32.97 25.64 -2.00
N GLY A 86 -31.97 25.13 -2.72
CA GLY A 86 -30.62 25.69 -2.76
C GLY A 86 -30.42 26.67 -3.92
N PRO A 87 -29.27 27.39 -3.97
CA PRO A 87 -28.89 28.22 -5.12
C PRO A 87 -28.64 27.43 -6.42
N ASP A 88 -28.60 26.10 -6.35
CA ASP A 88 -28.34 25.20 -7.49
C ASP A 88 -29.63 24.66 -8.13
N ASP A 89 -30.81 25.07 -7.62
CA ASP A 89 -32.08 24.44 -8.00
C ASP A 89 -32.64 24.89 -9.37
N HIS A 90 -32.20 26.00 -9.99
CA HIS A 90 -32.82 26.51 -11.24
C HIS A 90 -31.95 27.49 -12.06
N ARG A 91 -31.55 27.14 -13.30
CA ARG A 91 -30.81 28.02 -14.25
C ARG A 91 -31.23 27.76 -15.73
N VAL A 92 -30.95 28.69 -16.66
CA VAL A 92 -31.65 28.90 -17.97
C VAL A 92 -30.66 29.22 -19.13
N MET A 93 -30.50 28.37 -20.18
CA MET A 93 -29.60 28.58 -21.37
C MET A 93 -30.01 27.79 -22.65
N SER A 94 -29.32 27.85 -23.81
CA SER A 94 -29.77 27.28 -25.12
C SER A 94 -28.62 26.83 -26.06
N ASP A 95 -28.77 26.05 -27.15
CA ASP A 95 -29.96 25.72 -28.00
C ASP A 95 -30.11 24.20 -28.34
N ARG A 96 -30.05 23.69 -29.61
CA ARG A 96 -30.63 22.34 -29.93
C ARG A 96 -29.98 21.34 -30.93
N GLY A 97 -30.06 20.04 -30.59
CA GLY A 97 -30.09 18.86 -31.50
C GLY A 97 -30.03 17.49 -30.75
N GLY A 98 -30.77 16.44 -31.15
CA GLY A 98 -30.80 15.10 -30.47
C GLY A 98 -30.67 13.89 -31.42
N ALA A 99 -30.80 12.59 -31.05
CA ALA A 99 -31.13 11.93 -29.77
C ALA A 99 -30.84 10.38 -29.82
N GLY A 100 -30.69 9.68 -28.68
CA GLY A 100 -30.82 8.20 -28.62
C GLY A 100 -30.18 7.47 -27.41
N SER A 101 -31.00 6.99 -26.46
CA SER A 101 -30.64 6.29 -25.19
C SER A 101 -29.28 6.66 -24.58
N THR A 102 -29.26 7.78 -23.86
CA THR A 102 -28.05 8.45 -23.41
C THR A 102 -27.94 8.55 -21.90
N ILE A 103 -26.71 8.71 -21.42
CA ILE A 103 -26.41 9.23 -20.08
C ILE A 103 -26.00 10.70 -20.20
N PHE A 104 -26.24 11.46 -19.13
CA PHE A 104 -25.76 12.83 -19.01
C PHE A 104 -24.76 12.92 -17.85
N VAL A 105 -23.70 13.70 -18.03
CA VAL A 105 -22.67 13.96 -17.02
C VAL A 105 -22.61 15.46 -16.78
N ASP A 106 -22.86 15.89 -15.54
CA ASP A 106 -22.57 17.27 -15.10
C ASP A 106 -21.15 17.30 -14.54
N VAL A 107 -20.33 18.21 -15.06
CA VAL A 107 -18.99 18.51 -14.54
C VAL A 107 -19.01 19.95 -14.02
N GLU A 108 -19.07 20.08 -12.70
CA GLU A 108 -19.04 21.35 -11.97
C GLU A 108 -17.59 21.81 -11.81
N LEU A 109 -17.27 23.02 -12.28
CA LEU A 109 -15.93 23.62 -12.19
C LEU A 109 -15.97 25.13 -11.93
N THR A 110 -14.96 25.66 -11.24
CA THR A 110 -14.84 27.10 -10.93
C THR A 110 -13.81 27.75 -11.85
N VAL A 111 -14.18 28.83 -12.52
CA VAL A 111 -13.30 29.59 -13.43
C VAL A 111 -13.08 31.00 -12.88
N PRO A 112 -11.94 31.29 -12.22
CA PRO A 112 -11.65 32.60 -11.66
C PRO A 112 -11.83 33.74 -12.68
N ALA A 113 -12.40 34.86 -12.24
CA ALA A 113 -12.81 35.96 -13.12
C ALA A 113 -11.64 36.57 -13.94
N ASP A 114 -10.41 36.53 -13.43
CA ASP A 114 -9.19 36.94 -14.12
C ASP A 114 -8.73 35.96 -15.21
N ARG A 115 -9.20 34.71 -15.16
CA ARG A 115 -8.89 33.64 -16.12
C ARG A 115 -10.06 33.27 -17.04
N GLN A 116 -11.23 33.87 -16.90
CA GLN A 116 -12.40 33.65 -17.78
C GLN A 116 -12.03 33.76 -19.27
N THR A 117 -11.26 34.78 -19.68
CA THR A 117 -10.84 34.98 -21.08
C THR A 117 -9.92 33.87 -21.62
N GLU A 118 -9.19 33.18 -20.74
CA GLU A 118 -8.38 32.01 -21.09
C GLU A 118 -9.28 30.79 -21.31
N PHE A 119 -10.23 30.56 -20.40
CA PHE A 119 -11.22 29.48 -20.48
C PHE A 119 -12.10 29.61 -21.73
N ASP A 120 -12.69 30.79 -21.99
CA ASP A 120 -13.55 31.07 -23.15
C ASP A 120 -12.84 30.81 -24.48
N ARG A 121 -11.52 31.04 -24.55
CA ARG A 121 -10.68 30.78 -25.73
C ARG A 121 -10.26 29.31 -25.83
N GLY A 122 -10.07 28.64 -24.70
CA GLY A 122 -9.61 27.26 -24.63
C GLY A 122 -10.71 26.24 -24.86
N TYR A 123 -11.90 26.49 -24.30
CA TYR A 123 -13.01 25.55 -24.30
C TYR A 123 -13.46 25.06 -25.69
N PRO A 124 -13.61 25.93 -26.72
CA PRO A 124 -13.95 25.47 -28.08
C PRO A 124 -12.92 24.52 -28.71
N GLN A 125 -11.64 24.59 -28.27
CA GLN A 125 -10.58 23.70 -28.75
C GLN A 125 -10.68 22.31 -28.13
N VAL A 126 -11.21 22.21 -26.90
CA VAL A 126 -11.52 20.92 -26.26
C VAL A 126 -12.78 20.32 -26.86
N LEU A 127 -13.85 21.11 -27.01
CA LEU A 127 -15.10 20.66 -27.63
C LEU A 127 -14.86 20.02 -29.03
N ALA A 128 -13.98 20.63 -29.83
CA ALA A 128 -13.58 20.10 -31.13
C ALA A 128 -12.81 18.77 -31.08
N ARG A 129 -12.11 18.46 -29.98
CA ARG A 129 -11.42 17.19 -29.73
C ARG A 129 -12.39 16.14 -29.18
N MET A 130 -13.26 16.54 -28.24
CA MET A 130 -14.30 15.69 -27.66
C MET A 130 -15.20 15.10 -28.75
N GLY A 131 -15.57 15.90 -29.76
CA GLY A 131 -16.37 15.47 -30.91
C GLY A 131 -15.76 14.35 -31.78
N ALA A 132 -14.49 13.96 -31.56
CA ALA A 132 -13.85 12.82 -32.23
C ALA A 132 -13.86 11.52 -31.38
N LEU A 133 -14.34 11.57 -30.14
CA LEU A 133 -14.28 10.45 -29.20
C LEU A 133 -15.40 9.42 -29.46
N PRO A 134 -15.10 8.11 -29.41
CA PRO A 134 -16.12 7.07 -29.45
C PRO A 134 -17.13 7.21 -28.31
N GLY A 135 -18.41 7.33 -28.67
CA GLY A 135 -19.53 7.37 -27.72
C GLY A 135 -19.83 8.74 -27.09
N TYR A 136 -19.01 9.75 -27.34
CA TYR A 136 -19.35 11.13 -27.06
C TYR A 136 -20.37 11.63 -28.09
N LEU A 137 -21.42 12.35 -27.66
CA LEU A 137 -22.46 12.84 -28.57
C LEU A 137 -22.48 14.36 -28.68
N ARG A 138 -22.46 15.07 -27.54
CA ARG A 138 -22.39 16.53 -27.43
C ARG A 138 -22.17 16.92 -25.97
N GLU A 139 -21.88 18.19 -25.71
CA GLU A 139 -22.02 18.77 -24.38
C GLU A 139 -22.49 20.23 -24.48
N ASP A 140 -23.20 20.69 -23.45
CA ASP A 140 -23.61 22.07 -23.28
C ASP A 140 -22.77 22.71 -22.16
N LEU A 141 -22.05 23.81 -22.43
CA LEU A 141 -21.40 24.62 -21.38
C LEU A 141 -22.40 25.62 -20.82
N LEU A 142 -22.73 25.47 -19.55
CA LEU A 142 -23.60 26.37 -18.79
C LEU A 142 -22.74 27.19 -17.81
N ARG A 143 -23.21 28.39 -17.48
CA ARG A 143 -22.61 29.24 -16.45
C ARG A 143 -23.68 29.69 -15.46
N ASP A 144 -23.30 29.74 -14.20
CA ASP A 144 -24.09 30.32 -13.15
C ASP A 144 -24.26 31.85 -13.30
N PRO A 145 -25.49 32.39 -13.32
CA PRO A 145 -25.71 33.83 -13.19
C PRO A 145 -25.02 34.38 -11.94
N ASP A 146 -24.33 35.52 -12.12
CA ASP A 146 -23.58 36.25 -11.10
C ASP A 146 -22.52 35.45 -10.31
N SER A 147 -22.00 34.36 -10.89
CA SER A 147 -21.02 33.45 -10.27
C SER A 147 -19.90 33.05 -11.26
N ASP A 148 -18.83 32.46 -10.73
CA ASP A 148 -17.67 31.91 -11.44
C ASP A 148 -17.77 30.39 -11.69
N VAL A 149 -18.85 29.76 -11.22
CA VAL A 149 -19.15 28.34 -11.47
C VAL A 149 -19.67 28.12 -12.89
N HIS A 150 -19.13 27.08 -13.52
CA HIS A 150 -19.52 26.59 -14.83
C HIS A 150 -19.85 25.10 -14.73
N HIS A 151 -20.81 24.66 -15.54
CA HIS A 151 -21.24 23.28 -15.65
C HIS A 151 -21.03 22.81 -17.09
N ILE A 152 -20.21 21.79 -17.31
CA ILE A 152 -20.14 21.10 -18.60
C ILE A 152 -21.11 19.91 -18.54
N PHE A 153 -22.23 20.01 -19.27
CA PHE A 153 -23.28 19.00 -19.28
C PHE A 153 -23.17 18.12 -20.53
N ALA A 154 -22.44 17.01 -20.42
CA ALA A 154 -22.08 16.14 -21.54
C ALA A 154 -23.04 14.95 -21.72
N GLU A 155 -23.46 14.70 -22.96
CA GLU A 155 -24.31 13.58 -23.36
C GLU A 155 -23.46 12.49 -24.05
N TRP A 156 -23.62 11.25 -23.58
CA TRP A 156 -22.87 10.08 -24.08
C TRP A 156 -23.81 8.91 -24.44
N THR A 157 -23.38 8.05 -25.37
CA THR A 157 -24.08 6.81 -25.79
C THR A 157 -24.27 5.80 -24.67
N GLY A 158 -23.46 5.86 -23.61
CA GLY A 158 -23.60 5.01 -22.44
C GLY A 158 -22.40 5.06 -21.50
N GLU A 159 -22.58 4.50 -20.31
CA GLU A 159 -21.58 4.47 -19.22
C GLU A 159 -20.24 3.87 -19.67
N ALA A 160 -20.26 2.79 -20.45
CA ALA A 160 -19.04 2.08 -20.84
C ALA A 160 -18.12 2.91 -21.75
N ASP A 161 -18.65 3.86 -22.51
CA ASP A 161 -17.85 4.74 -23.36
C ASP A 161 -17.31 5.94 -22.56
N PHE A 162 -18.14 6.56 -21.71
CA PHE A 162 -17.72 7.60 -20.76
C PHE A 162 -16.63 7.10 -19.80
N PHE A 163 -16.83 5.93 -19.17
CA PHE A 163 -15.84 5.37 -18.24
C PHE A 163 -14.57 4.89 -18.95
N ARG A 164 -14.65 4.45 -20.21
CA ARG A 164 -13.43 4.15 -21.00
C ARG A 164 -12.64 5.41 -21.28
N TRP A 165 -13.33 6.52 -21.58
CA TRP A 165 -12.69 7.82 -21.75
C TRP A 165 -12.02 8.26 -20.44
N ILE A 166 -12.75 8.44 -19.34
CA ILE A 166 -12.19 9.01 -18.09
C ILE A 166 -11.03 8.18 -17.48
N ARG A 167 -10.91 6.89 -17.83
CA ARG A 167 -9.85 5.99 -17.34
C ARG A 167 -8.52 6.08 -18.10
N ASN A 168 -8.43 6.83 -19.20
CA ASN A 168 -7.16 6.99 -19.94
C ASN A 168 -6.31 8.15 -19.35
N PRO A 169 -5.10 7.88 -18.84
CA PRO A 169 -4.27 8.89 -18.17
C PRO A 169 -3.73 10.00 -19.10
N ALA A 170 -3.78 9.85 -20.43
CA ALA A 170 -3.36 10.90 -21.37
C ALA A 170 -4.29 12.14 -21.36
N HIS A 171 -5.55 11.97 -20.97
CA HIS A 171 -6.62 12.95 -21.23
C HIS A 171 -6.43 14.28 -20.49
N ALA A 172 -5.88 14.23 -19.28
CA ALA A 172 -5.66 15.42 -18.44
C ALA A 172 -4.65 16.42 -19.01
N ARG A 173 -3.88 16.06 -20.06
CA ARG A 173 -2.90 16.95 -20.71
C ARG A 173 -3.08 17.05 -22.22
N GLU A 174 -3.36 15.95 -22.90
CA GLU A 174 -3.40 15.93 -24.36
C GLU A 174 -4.75 16.37 -24.91
N GLU A 175 -5.85 15.87 -24.35
CA GLU A 175 -7.21 16.16 -24.82
C GLU A 175 -7.77 17.45 -24.21
N ALA A 176 -7.72 17.60 -22.89
CA ALA A 176 -8.19 18.79 -22.15
C ALA A 176 -7.42 20.08 -22.47
N GLY A 177 -6.21 19.97 -23.05
CA GLY A 177 -5.46 21.08 -23.64
C GLY A 177 -5.41 22.36 -22.77
N PRO A 178 -5.79 23.54 -23.30
CA PRO A 178 -5.63 24.82 -22.59
C PRO A 178 -6.53 24.98 -21.35
N ILE A 179 -7.59 24.18 -21.19
CA ILE A 179 -8.45 24.24 -19.98
C ILE A 179 -8.12 23.15 -18.95
N ALA A 180 -7.14 22.28 -19.21
CA ALA A 180 -6.68 21.27 -18.25
C ALA A 180 -6.41 21.82 -16.82
N PRO A 181 -5.87 23.04 -16.60
CA PRO A 181 -5.67 23.57 -15.26
C PRO A 181 -6.96 23.81 -14.46
N PHE A 182 -8.13 23.94 -15.12
CA PHE A 182 -9.43 24.11 -14.45
C PHE A 182 -10.13 22.77 -14.16
N LEU A 183 -9.60 21.65 -14.67
CA LEU A 183 -10.20 20.32 -14.53
C LEU A 183 -9.61 19.48 -13.38
N LEU A 184 -8.80 20.08 -12.52
CA LEU A 184 -8.08 19.38 -11.44
C LEU A 184 -8.94 19.14 -10.18
N ASP A 185 -9.92 20.01 -9.90
CA ASP A 185 -10.78 19.96 -8.70
C ASP A 185 -12.27 19.76 -9.05
N ILE A 186 -12.57 19.01 -10.11
CA ILE A 186 -13.95 18.90 -10.63
C ILE A 186 -14.81 17.85 -9.94
N ARG A 187 -16.04 18.25 -9.59
CA ARG A 187 -17.09 17.34 -9.15
C ARG A 187 -17.87 16.85 -10.36
N ARG A 188 -17.99 15.53 -10.49
CA ARG A 188 -18.70 14.87 -11.59
C ARG A 188 -19.97 14.23 -11.04
N ARG A 189 -21.10 14.44 -11.71
CA ARG A 189 -22.38 13.78 -11.37
C ARG A 189 -22.92 13.06 -12.60
N LEU A 190 -23.19 11.78 -12.44
CA LEU A 190 -23.80 10.94 -13.48
C LEU A 190 -25.32 11.00 -13.36
N PHE A 191 -26.01 11.15 -14.49
CA PHE A 191 -27.46 11.13 -14.57
C PHE A 191 -27.92 10.11 -15.59
N HIS A 192 -28.76 9.17 -15.14
CA HIS A 192 -29.42 8.22 -16.03
C HIS A 192 -30.78 8.78 -16.47
N ARG A 193 -31.05 8.63 -17.76
CA ARG A 193 -32.32 9.02 -18.35
C ARG A 193 -33.43 8.04 -17.95
N THR A 194 -34.37 8.50 -17.12
CA THR A 194 -35.59 7.71 -16.84
C THR A 194 -36.57 7.78 -18.00
N VAL A 195 -36.68 6.68 -18.75
CA VAL A 195 -37.74 6.48 -19.75
C VAL A 195 -38.97 5.90 -19.04
N HIS A 196 -40.08 6.63 -19.03
CA HIS A 196 -41.38 6.09 -18.63
C HIS A 196 -42.14 5.52 -19.85
N PRO A 197 -42.70 4.29 -19.78
CA PRO A 197 -43.48 3.73 -20.88
C PRO A 197 -44.87 4.37 -20.99
N GLY A 198 -45.14 5.03 -22.12
CA GLY A 198 -46.48 5.52 -22.50
C GLY A 198 -46.47 6.99 -22.95
N GLY A 199 -46.39 7.31 -24.25
CA GLY A 199 -46.34 6.45 -25.45
C GLY A 199 -45.91 7.28 -26.68
N PRO A 200 -46.07 6.77 -27.93
CA PRO A 200 -46.84 5.60 -28.34
C PRO A 200 -46.01 4.40 -28.85
N THR A 201 -46.56 3.19 -28.69
CA THR A 201 -46.33 1.94 -29.48
C THR A 201 -44.90 1.34 -29.52
N PHE A 202 -44.68 0.01 -29.44
CA PHE A 202 -45.56 -1.18 -29.42
C PHE A 202 -44.91 -2.31 -28.59
N THR A 203 -45.67 -3.31 -28.15
CA THR A 203 -45.27 -4.42 -27.24
C THR A 203 -45.29 -5.78 -28.00
N PRO A 204 -45.35 -7.01 -27.40
CA PRO A 204 -45.05 -7.49 -26.04
C PRO A 204 -44.28 -8.85 -26.01
N ASP A 205 -43.11 -8.97 -25.34
CA ASP A 205 -42.85 -10.15 -24.49
C ASP A 205 -41.56 -10.05 -23.65
N SER A 206 -41.51 -10.88 -22.60
CA SER A 206 -40.39 -11.10 -21.67
C SER A 206 -40.03 -10.00 -20.66
N GLY A 207 -40.10 -10.39 -19.38
CA GLY A 207 -38.90 -10.29 -18.53
C GLY A 207 -38.74 -9.04 -17.68
N SER A 208 -39.29 -9.08 -16.46
CA SER A 208 -38.82 -8.24 -15.35
C SER A 208 -37.30 -8.36 -15.16
N ALA A 209 -36.56 -7.27 -15.39
CA ALA A 209 -35.19 -7.11 -14.91
C ALA A 209 -34.97 -5.69 -14.38
N THR A 210 -34.91 -5.53 -13.06
CA THR A 210 -34.45 -4.30 -12.41
C THR A 210 -32.93 -4.24 -12.48
N SER A 211 -32.38 -3.34 -13.30
CA SER A 211 -30.96 -2.96 -13.25
C SER A 211 -30.77 -1.80 -12.27
N THR A 212 -30.35 -2.09 -11.04
CA THR A 212 -29.90 -1.06 -10.10
C THR A 212 -28.44 -0.73 -10.36
N GLY A 213 -28.18 0.40 -11.04
CA GLY A 213 -26.85 1.02 -11.03
C GLY A 213 -26.48 1.49 -9.62
N ARG A 214 -25.19 1.49 -9.32
CA ARG A 214 -24.63 1.88 -8.02
C ARG A 214 -23.40 2.72 -8.30
N GLU A 215 -23.42 4.00 -7.92
CA GLU A 215 -22.22 4.83 -7.93
C GLU A 215 -22.02 5.52 -6.57
N ILE A 216 -20.76 5.76 -6.27
CA ILE A 216 -20.21 6.31 -5.04
C ILE A 216 -19.52 7.61 -5.45
N ASP A 217 -19.70 8.71 -4.73
CA ASP A 217 -19.04 10.01 -5.02
C ASP A 217 -17.51 9.88 -4.92
N VAL A 218 -16.82 9.49 -5.99
CA VAL A 218 -15.35 9.38 -6.03
C VAL A 218 -14.75 10.76 -6.25
N HIS A 219 -14.03 11.24 -5.25
CA HIS A 219 -13.35 12.54 -5.29
C HIS A 219 -11.98 12.42 -5.98
N THR A 220 -11.25 11.31 -5.80
CA THR A 220 -9.95 11.05 -6.44
C THR A 220 -9.73 9.57 -6.77
N THR A 221 -8.80 9.29 -7.70
CA THR A 221 -8.41 7.92 -8.12
C THR A 221 -6.92 7.67 -7.89
N THR A 222 -6.52 6.41 -7.67
CA THR A 222 -5.12 5.96 -7.61
C THR A 222 -5.00 4.48 -8.04
N ASP A 223 -3.79 3.95 -8.30
CA ASP A 223 -3.65 2.49 -8.45
C ASP A 223 -3.72 1.79 -7.08
N VAL A 224 -2.97 2.29 -6.08
CA VAL A 224 -2.91 1.69 -4.74
C VAL A 224 -3.12 2.73 -3.64
N LEU A 225 -4.07 2.47 -2.74
CA LEU A 225 -4.25 3.23 -1.50
C LEU A 225 -3.54 2.52 -0.35
N ILE A 226 -2.60 3.20 0.30
CA ILE A 226 -1.90 2.73 1.50
C ILE A 226 -2.41 3.50 2.70
N VAL A 227 -2.84 2.77 3.74
CA VAL A 227 -3.43 3.35 4.96
C VAL A 227 -2.44 3.14 6.10
N GLY A 228 -1.92 4.24 6.66
CA GLY A 228 -0.84 4.26 7.65
C GLY A 228 0.51 4.64 7.02
N ALA A 229 1.18 5.66 7.59
CA ALA A 229 2.49 6.14 7.15
C ALA A 229 3.64 5.80 8.13
N GLY A 230 3.51 4.68 8.85
CA GLY A 230 4.62 4.06 9.57
C GLY A 230 5.59 3.30 8.64
N PRO A 231 6.63 2.64 9.18
CA PRO A 231 7.69 2.00 8.38
C PRO A 231 7.16 1.03 7.31
N THR A 232 6.20 0.17 7.66
CA THR A 232 5.51 -0.75 6.75
C THR A 232 4.91 -0.04 5.54
N GLY A 233 4.11 1.01 5.77
CA GLY A 233 3.40 1.74 4.72
C GLY A 233 4.32 2.58 3.84
N LEU A 234 5.33 3.22 4.45
CA LEU A 234 6.35 3.96 3.72
C LEU A 234 7.21 3.04 2.84
N THR A 235 7.59 1.84 3.32
CA THR A 235 8.28 0.84 2.51
C THR A 235 7.44 0.40 1.31
N ALA A 236 6.14 0.12 1.50
CA ALA A 236 5.24 -0.25 0.39
C ALA A 236 5.15 0.87 -0.65
N ALA A 237 5.00 2.12 -0.20
CA ALA A 237 4.92 3.29 -1.09
C ALA A 237 6.20 3.51 -1.89
N ILE A 238 7.38 3.36 -1.25
CA ILE A 238 8.68 3.45 -1.94
C ILE A 238 8.81 2.36 -3.01
N GLU A 239 8.45 1.12 -2.70
CA GLU A 239 8.57 0.01 -3.66
C GLU A 239 7.59 0.10 -4.84
N LEU A 240 6.39 0.63 -4.62
CA LEU A 240 5.42 0.90 -5.68
C LEU A 240 5.88 2.08 -6.56
N ALA A 241 6.32 3.18 -5.95
CA ALA A 241 6.81 4.36 -6.69
C ALA A 241 8.09 4.05 -7.48
N ARG A 242 9.03 3.24 -6.94
CA ARG A 242 10.20 2.71 -7.67
C ARG A 242 9.83 1.88 -8.91
N ARG A 243 8.61 1.31 -8.93
CA ARG A 243 8.06 0.51 -10.04
C ARG A 243 7.07 1.29 -10.92
N GLY A 244 6.97 2.62 -10.74
CA GLY A 244 6.11 3.49 -11.54
C GLY A 244 4.60 3.29 -11.30
N VAL A 245 4.22 2.71 -10.17
CA VAL A 245 2.82 2.54 -9.76
C VAL A 245 2.35 3.78 -9.03
N ASP A 246 1.18 4.33 -9.41
CA ASP A 246 0.60 5.45 -8.68
C ASP A 246 0.11 4.99 -7.30
N CYS A 247 0.57 5.64 -6.24
CA CYS A 247 0.15 5.28 -4.90
C CYS A 247 -0.09 6.50 -4.02
N ARG A 248 -1.18 6.43 -3.25
CA ARG A 248 -1.56 7.44 -2.28
C ARG A 248 -1.43 6.86 -0.88
N VAL A 249 -0.60 7.51 -0.05
CA VAL A 249 -0.44 7.15 1.37
C VAL A 249 -1.26 8.11 2.22
N VAL A 250 -2.10 7.59 3.12
CA VAL A 250 -2.89 8.38 4.07
C VAL A 250 -2.51 8.04 5.50
N GLU A 251 -2.53 9.03 6.39
CA GLU A 251 -2.16 8.89 7.80
C GLU A 251 -3.03 9.81 8.65
N LYS A 252 -3.65 9.25 9.71
CA LYS A 252 -4.56 10.00 10.59
C LYS A 252 -3.83 11.02 11.45
N GLN A 253 -2.58 10.74 11.86
CA GLN A 253 -1.77 11.70 12.60
C GLN A 253 -1.36 12.89 11.73
N ALA A 254 -1.78 14.11 12.12
CA ALA A 254 -1.50 15.35 11.38
C ALA A 254 0.00 15.69 11.32
N THR A 255 0.77 15.31 12.35
CA THR A 255 2.23 15.49 12.42
C THR A 255 2.91 14.12 12.63
N PRO A 256 4.13 13.90 12.10
CA PRO A 256 4.94 12.74 12.49
C PRO A 256 5.18 12.70 14.01
N PRO A 257 5.34 11.51 14.62
CA PRO A 257 5.75 11.38 16.01
C PRO A 257 7.07 12.13 16.29
N ALA A 258 7.04 13.12 17.18
CA ALA A 258 8.25 13.87 17.56
C ALA A 258 9.22 13.03 18.41
N HIS A 259 8.69 12.03 19.12
CA HIS A 259 9.43 11.16 20.04
C HIS A 259 9.02 9.70 19.87
N ALA A 260 9.97 8.84 20.24
CA ALA A 260 9.91 7.38 20.40
C ALA A 260 8.57 6.66 20.22
N ASP A 261 8.54 5.78 19.22
CA ASP A 261 7.58 4.67 19.10
C ASP A 261 8.25 3.34 19.52
N LYS A 262 7.54 2.21 19.54
CA LYS A 262 8.00 0.92 20.11
C LYS A 262 9.36 0.42 19.57
N ALA A 263 9.66 0.63 18.29
CA ALA A 263 10.77 -0.02 17.61
C ALA A 263 12.13 0.72 17.69
N ILE A 264 13.21 -0.07 17.77
CA ILE A 264 14.62 0.38 17.71
C ILE A 264 15.49 -0.57 16.87
N GLY A 265 15.38 -1.89 17.10
CA GLY A 265 16.23 -2.86 16.42
C GLY A 265 15.89 -2.96 14.93
N VAL A 266 16.89 -2.77 14.07
CA VAL A 266 16.83 -2.96 12.62
C VAL A 266 17.70 -4.16 12.27
N HIS A 267 17.08 -5.22 11.79
CA HIS A 267 17.74 -6.49 11.52
C HIS A 267 18.69 -6.42 10.32
N CYS A 268 19.63 -7.37 10.30
CA CYS A 268 20.58 -7.54 9.20
C CYS A 268 19.85 -7.60 7.85
N ARG A 269 18.77 -8.39 7.72
CA ARG A 269 17.97 -8.47 6.48
C ARG A 269 17.34 -7.13 6.07
N THR A 270 16.80 -6.37 7.02
CA THR A 270 16.20 -5.05 6.78
C THR A 270 17.22 -4.05 6.23
N MET A 271 18.47 -4.09 6.72
CA MET A 271 19.56 -3.26 6.20
C MET A 271 19.89 -3.59 4.73
N GLU A 272 19.74 -4.85 4.30
CA GLU A 272 19.86 -5.23 2.88
C GLU A 272 18.76 -4.60 2.03
N LEU A 273 17.52 -4.64 2.52
CA LEU A 273 16.38 -4.03 1.82
C LEU A 273 16.56 -2.52 1.69
N TRP A 274 17.10 -1.87 2.73
CA TRP A 274 17.42 -0.45 2.71
C TRP A 274 18.62 -0.09 1.81
N ASP A 275 19.55 -1.01 1.54
CA ASP A 275 20.59 -0.82 0.50
C ASP A 275 19.94 -0.78 -0.88
N GLU A 276 19.02 -1.72 -1.15
CA GLU A 276 18.26 -1.74 -2.40
C GLU A 276 17.30 -0.55 -2.56
N GLN A 277 16.69 -0.06 -1.47
CA GLN A 277 15.88 1.17 -1.50
C GLN A 277 16.72 2.44 -1.64
N GLY A 278 18.02 2.38 -1.32
CA GLY A 278 18.92 3.53 -1.34
C GLY A 278 18.73 4.46 -0.14
N VAL A 279 18.56 3.89 1.06
CA VAL A 279 18.46 4.61 2.36
C VAL A 279 19.37 4.04 3.46
N VAL A 280 20.13 2.97 3.17
CA VAL A 280 20.99 2.30 4.16
C VAL A 280 22.05 3.24 4.73
N ARG A 281 22.57 4.19 3.95
CA ARG A 281 23.60 5.12 4.40
C ARG A 281 23.04 6.07 5.45
N GLU A 282 21.89 6.68 5.15
CA GLU A 282 21.16 7.58 6.02
C GLU A 282 20.78 6.87 7.33
N ALA A 283 20.41 5.58 7.26
CA ALA A 283 20.18 4.75 8.44
C ALA A 283 21.46 4.52 9.27
N MET A 284 22.58 4.16 8.63
CA MET A 284 23.88 3.96 9.30
C MET A 284 24.38 5.25 9.98
N ASP A 285 24.25 6.40 9.32
CA ASP A 285 24.70 7.70 9.83
C ASP A 285 23.81 8.22 11.00
N ALA A 286 22.54 7.80 11.05
CA ALA A 286 21.55 8.16 12.07
C ALA A 286 21.42 7.14 13.24
N GLY A 287 21.89 5.91 13.07
CA GLY A 287 21.77 4.83 14.06
C GLY A 287 22.98 4.66 14.98
N ILE A 288 22.99 3.53 15.70
CA ILE A 288 24.14 3.00 16.45
C ILE A 288 24.26 1.49 16.22
N TRP A 289 25.46 0.97 15.97
CA TRP A 289 25.65 -0.46 15.77
C TRP A 289 25.46 -1.24 17.08
N LEU A 290 24.67 -2.31 17.02
CA LEU A 290 24.50 -3.25 18.12
C LEU A 290 25.51 -4.40 17.95
N THR A 291 26.54 -4.41 18.78
CA THR A 291 27.69 -5.33 18.67
C THR A 291 27.51 -6.64 19.44
N GLY A 292 26.46 -6.76 20.25
CA GLY A 292 26.19 -7.98 21.01
C GLY A 292 25.06 -7.85 22.03
N ASN A 293 24.88 -8.90 22.82
CA ASN A 293 24.03 -8.87 24.01
C ASN A 293 24.81 -9.29 25.27
N MET A 294 24.25 -8.91 26.43
CA MET A 294 24.68 -9.42 27.73
C MET A 294 23.45 -9.67 28.59
N VAL A 295 23.45 -10.80 29.31
CA VAL A 295 22.41 -11.14 30.29
C VAL A 295 23.04 -11.28 31.66
N PHE A 296 22.42 -10.62 32.63
CA PHE A 296 22.74 -10.68 34.04
C PHE A 296 21.53 -11.25 34.79
N VAL A 297 21.76 -12.21 35.67
CA VAL A 297 20.74 -12.78 36.57
C VAL A 297 21.23 -12.56 38.00
N ASN A 298 20.43 -11.91 38.84
CA ASN A 298 20.78 -11.60 40.24
C ASN A 298 22.18 -10.94 40.37
N GLY A 299 22.51 -10.06 39.44
CA GLY A 299 23.79 -9.33 39.38
C GLY A 299 25.00 -10.13 38.82
N GLN A 300 24.85 -11.42 38.55
CA GLN A 300 25.89 -12.26 37.92
C GLN A 300 25.71 -12.26 36.39
N GLN A 301 26.79 -12.06 35.62
CA GLN A 301 26.73 -12.19 34.16
C GLN A 301 26.58 -13.67 33.77
N THR A 302 25.43 -14.06 33.23
CA THR A 302 25.13 -15.46 32.84
C THR A 302 25.35 -15.70 31.35
N HIS A 303 25.21 -14.67 30.50
CA HIS A 303 25.37 -14.79 29.05
C HIS A 303 26.04 -13.55 28.44
N ARG A 304 26.82 -13.77 27.39
CA ARG A 304 27.37 -12.73 26.52
C ARG A 304 27.54 -13.30 25.12
N MET A 305 26.96 -12.63 24.13
CA MET A 305 27.11 -12.96 22.72
C MET A 305 27.64 -11.73 21.96
N SER A 306 28.61 -11.92 21.06
CA SER A 306 28.92 -10.93 20.03
C SER A 306 28.04 -11.17 18.80
N TRP A 307 27.59 -10.09 18.18
CA TRP A 307 26.84 -10.08 16.92
C TRP A 307 27.71 -9.67 15.73
N GLU A 308 29.02 -9.54 15.93
CA GLU A 308 30.02 -9.26 14.89
C GLU A 308 30.36 -10.55 14.13
N LEU A 309 29.46 -10.97 13.24
CA LEU A 309 29.62 -12.18 12.42
C LEU A 309 30.27 -11.84 11.06
N PRO A 310 31.48 -12.35 10.73
CA PRO A 310 32.21 -11.98 9.51
C PRO A 310 31.51 -12.32 8.17
N GLY A 311 30.49 -13.18 8.18
CA GLY A 311 29.73 -13.58 7.00
C GLY A 311 28.50 -12.71 6.68
N LEU A 312 28.20 -11.68 7.48
CA LEU A 312 27.03 -10.83 7.28
C LEU A 312 27.38 -9.53 6.55
N PRO A 313 26.58 -9.10 5.54
CA PRO A 313 26.82 -7.85 4.84
C PRO A 313 26.50 -6.61 5.68
N TYR A 314 25.58 -6.74 6.65
CA TYR A 314 25.21 -5.71 7.61
C TYR A 314 25.00 -6.33 8.99
N ALA A 315 25.40 -5.60 10.04
CA ALA A 315 25.12 -5.96 11.43
C ALA A 315 23.74 -5.45 11.88
N HIS A 316 23.33 -5.81 13.10
CA HIS A 316 22.13 -5.28 13.75
C HIS A 316 22.33 -3.79 14.09
N LEU A 317 21.43 -2.92 13.61
CA LEU A 317 21.48 -1.48 13.87
C LEU A 317 20.39 -1.08 14.89
N GLY A 318 20.73 -0.22 15.84
CA GLY A 318 19.78 0.47 16.70
C GLY A 318 19.40 1.82 16.09
N LEU A 319 18.17 1.94 15.60
CA LEU A 319 17.62 3.15 14.98
C LEU A 319 16.17 3.37 15.46
N PRO A 320 15.89 4.45 16.22
CA PRO A 320 14.52 4.74 16.65
C PRO A 320 13.53 4.85 15.48
N GLN A 321 12.31 4.34 15.66
CA GLN A 321 11.29 4.38 14.61
C GLN A 321 11.03 5.77 14.02
N TYR A 322 11.11 6.86 14.82
CA TYR A 322 10.90 8.22 14.31
C TYR A 322 12.01 8.65 13.32
N GLU A 323 13.26 8.17 13.47
CA GLU A 323 14.32 8.35 12.46
C GLU A 323 14.05 7.48 11.23
N THR A 324 13.62 6.24 11.42
CA THR A 324 13.21 5.34 10.32
C THR A 324 12.10 5.96 9.47
N GLU A 325 11.04 6.47 10.08
CA GLU A 325 9.95 7.16 9.40
C GLU A 325 10.41 8.44 8.72
N ARG A 326 11.29 9.23 9.35
CA ARG A 326 11.89 10.42 8.74
C ARG A 326 12.65 10.06 7.46
N ILE A 327 13.57 9.10 7.54
CA ILE A 327 14.40 8.64 6.42
C ILE A 327 13.53 8.08 5.28
N LEU A 328 12.55 7.24 5.59
CA LEU A 328 11.65 6.67 4.58
C LEU A 328 10.70 7.74 3.99
N THR A 329 10.25 8.71 4.78
CA THR A 329 9.43 9.85 4.29
C THR A 329 10.24 10.74 3.35
N GLU A 330 11.48 11.07 3.70
CA GLU A 330 12.41 11.82 2.84
C GLU A 330 12.67 11.05 1.54
N ARG A 331 12.92 9.73 1.62
CA ARG A 331 13.10 8.88 0.43
C ARG A 331 11.87 8.87 -0.46
N LEU A 332 10.68 8.67 0.10
CA LEU A 332 9.42 8.67 -0.65
C LEU A 332 9.21 10.00 -1.39
N ALA A 333 9.53 11.12 -0.75
CA ALA A 333 9.48 12.44 -1.37
C ALA A 333 10.44 12.61 -2.56
N THR A 334 11.60 11.93 -2.58
CA THR A 334 12.50 11.91 -3.76
C THR A 334 11.89 11.17 -4.97
N LEU A 335 10.88 10.33 -4.75
CA LEU A 335 10.14 9.61 -5.79
C LEU A 335 8.84 10.34 -6.21
N GLY A 336 8.62 11.57 -5.72
CA GLY A 336 7.47 12.41 -6.07
C GLY A 336 6.20 12.16 -5.24
N VAL A 337 6.20 11.16 -4.35
CA VAL A 337 5.05 10.81 -3.50
C VAL A 337 5.20 11.44 -2.11
N ARG A 338 4.10 11.90 -1.51
CA ARG A 338 4.05 12.42 -0.13
C ARG A 338 2.85 11.85 0.61
N ALA A 339 3.05 11.42 1.85
CA ALA A 339 1.95 10.96 2.69
C ALA A 339 1.01 12.11 3.06
N ARG A 340 -0.29 11.93 2.83
CA ARG A 340 -1.34 12.87 3.25
C ARG A 340 -1.68 12.61 4.72
N ARG A 341 -1.04 13.39 5.59
CA ARG A 341 -1.28 13.39 7.04
C ARG A 341 -2.57 14.13 7.41
N GLY A 342 -3.15 13.77 8.55
CA GLY A 342 -4.49 14.22 8.97
C GLY A 342 -5.64 13.59 8.17
N ALA A 343 -5.40 12.48 7.48
CA ALA A 343 -6.40 11.76 6.70
C ALA A 343 -6.61 10.33 7.23
N GLU A 344 -7.81 10.06 7.76
CA GLU A 344 -8.17 8.79 8.40
C GLU A 344 -9.12 7.97 7.52
N LEU A 345 -8.88 6.67 7.37
CA LEU A 345 -9.83 5.76 6.72
C LEU A 345 -11.04 5.51 7.64
N LEU A 346 -12.24 5.84 7.17
CA LEU A 346 -13.48 5.57 7.91
C LEU A 346 -14.09 4.21 7.53
N ALA A 347 -14.18 3.95 6.22
CA ALA A 347 -14.84 2.80 5.63
C ALA A 347 -14.28 2.52 4.23
N PHE A 348 -14.50 1.32 3.70
CA PHE A 348 -14.37 1.05 2.28
C PHE A 348 -15.37 -0.03 1.83
N THR A 349 -15.57 -0.11 0.52
CA THR A 349 -16.21 -1.25 -0.15
C THR A 349 -15.35 -1.70 -1.32
N GLN A 350 -15.47 -2.94 -1.74
CA GLN A 350 -14.73 -3.47 -2.89
C GLN A 350 -15.64 -4.22 -3.86
N ASP A 351 -15.19 -4.31 -5.10
CA ASP A 351 -15.82 -5.01 -6.22
C ASP A 351 -14.73 -5.64 -7.11
N ASP A 352 -15.13 -6.27 -8.22
CA ASP A 352 -14.23 -6.99 -9.12
C ASP A 352 -13.14 -6.10 -9.75
N GLU A 353 -13.31 -4.78 -9.80
CA GLU A 353 -12.40 -3.82 -10.43
C GLU A 353 -11.54 -3.01 -9.44
N GLY A 354 -11.93 -2.91 -8.16
CA GLY A 354 -11.24 -2.02 -7.21
C GLY A 354 -11.83 -1.92 -5.82
N VAL A 355 -11.28 -0.98 -5.05
CA VAL A 355 -11.66 -0.63 -3.68
C VAL A 355 -12.04 0.84 -3.65
N THR A 356 -13.24 1.18 -3.15
CA THR A 356 -13.68 2.56 -2.93
C THR A 356 -13.66 2.85 -1.43
N ALA A 357 -12.79 3.76 -1.00
CA ALA A 357 -12.50 4.07 0.39
C ALA A 357 -12.95 5.49 0.75
N THR A 358 -13.62 5.65 1.89
CA THR A 358 -14.02 6.95 2.45
C THR A 358 -13.01 7.37 3.51
N LEU A 359 -12.50 8.59 3.38
CA LEU A 359 -11.50 9.20 4.26
C LEU A 359 -12.09 10.41 4.98
N ALA A 360 -11.91 10.53 6.29
CA ALA A 360 -12.02 11.82 6.97
C ALA A 360 -10.76 12.64 6.71
N THR A 361 -10.90 13.92 6.39
CA THR A 361 -9.78 14.84 6.17
C THR A 361 -10.07 16.21 6.80
N PRO A 362 -9.10 17.13 6.94
CA PRO A 362 -9.35 18.44 7.55
C PRO A 362 -10.31 19.33 6.73
N ALA A 363 -10.54 19.00 5.45
CA ALA A 363 -11.48 19.68 4.58
C ALA A 363 -12.89 19.02 4.55
N GLY A 364 -13.10 17.95 5.33
CA GLY A 364 -14.29 17.10 5.28
C GLY A 364 -13.99 15.70 4.79
N GLU A 365 -15.05 14.91 4.57
CA GLU A 365 -14.93 13.56 4.00
C GLU A 365 -14.56 13.62 2.51
N GLU A 366 -13.70 12.69 2.08
CA GLU A 366 -13.26 12.51 0.70
C GLU A 366 -13.29 11.02 0.35
N THR A 367 -13.73 10.65 -0.85
CA THR A 367 -13.69 9.26 -1.31
C THR A 367 -12.58 9.04 -2.34
N VAL A 368 -11.80 7.97 -2.18
CA VAL A 368 -10.74 7.54 -3.09
C VAL A 368 -11.11 6.20 -3.73
N ARG A 369 -10.98 6.08 -5.04
CA ARG A 369 -11.04 4.80 -5.76
C ARG A 369 -9.64 4.29 -6.06
N ALA A 370 -9.31 3.08 -5.62
CA ALA A 370 -8.05 2.39 -5.88
C ALA A 370 -8.28 1.04 -6.58
N LYS A 371 -7.27 0.50 -7.29
CA LYS A 371 -7.30 -0.90 -7.76
C LYS A 371 -7.06 -1.88 -6.60
N TYR A 372 -6.28 -1.46 -5.60
CA TYR A 372 -5.94 -2.22 -4.40
C TYR A 372 -5.81 -1.31 -3.17
N LEU A 373 -6.05 -1.86 -1.97
CA LEU A 373 -5.85 -1.18 -0.69
C LEU A 373 -4.89 -2.00 0.19
N VAL A 374 -3.93 -1.35 0.84
CA VAL A 374 -3.01 -1.98 1.80
C VAL A 374 -3.13 -1.30 3.17
N GLY A 375 -3.56 -2.06 4.17
CA GLY A 375 -3.60 -1.68 5.57
C GLY A 375 -2.24 -1.85 6.24
N CYS A 376 -1.60 -0.73 6.52
CA CYS A 376 -0.36 -0.59 7.27
C CYS A 376 -0.59 0.24 8.56
N ASP A 377 -1.84 0.29 9.03
CA ASP A 377 -2.41 1.16 10.06
C ASP A 377 -2.30 0.59 11.49
N GLY A 378 -1.34 -0.32 11.67
CA GLY A 378 -0.82 -0.72 12.98
C GLY A 378 -1.76 -1.55 13.86
N ALA A 379 -1.48 -1.57 15.16
CA ALA A 379 -2.10 -2.50 16.09
C ALA A 379 -3.63 -2.33 16.23
N HIS A 380 -4.15 -1.13 15.96
CA HIS A 380 -5.58 -0.83 15.92
C HIS A 380 -6.11 -0.70 14.48
N SER A 381 -5.54 -1.46 13.54
CA SER A 381 -5.89 -1.42 12.12
C SER A 381 -7.40 -1.43 11.89
N ARG A 382 -7.87 -0.33 11.30
CA ARG A 382 -9.23 -0.13 10.82
C ARG A 382 -9.47 -0.94 9.56
N VAL A 383 -8.43 -1.16 8.74
CA VAL A 383 -8.51 -2.06 7.58
C VAL A 383 -8.80 -3.50 8.02
N ARG A 384 -8.07 -4.02 9.02
CA ARG A 384 -8.31 -5.35 9.60
C ARG A 384 -9.74 -5.47 10.17
N GLU A 385 -10.18 -4.46 10.90
CA GLU A 385 -11.54 -4.41 11.49
C GLU A 385 -12.63 -4.45 10.42
N LEU A 386 -12.53 -3.61 9.38
CA LEU A 386 -13.50 -3.51 8.29
C LEU A 386 -13.58 -4.77 7.43
N LEU A 387 -12.48 -5.52 7.29
CA LEU A 387 -12.48 -6.85 6.67
C LEU A 387 -13.03 -7.96 7.58
N GLY A 388 -13.30 -7.69 8.86
CA GLY A 388 -13.72 -8.70 9.82
C GLY A 388 -12.67 -9.78 10.09
N LEU A 389 -11.38 -9.48 9.89
CA LEU A 389 -10.29 -10.41 10.13
C LEU A 389 -10.12 -10.66 11.63
N THR A 390 -9.80 -11.90 12.00
CA THR A 390 -9.74 -12.35 13.40
C THR A 390 -8.37 -12.89 13.74
N PHE A 391 -7.94 -12.75 15.00
CA PHE A 391 -6.67 -13.32 15.45
C PHE A 391 -6.81 -14.83 15.66
N THR A 392 -5.99 -15.61 14.96
CA THR A 392 -5.90 -17.07 15.08
C THR A 392 -5.48 -17.43 16.51
N GLY A 393 -6.28 -18.25 17.20
CA GLY A 393 -6.08 -18.56 18.62
C GLY A 393 -6.50 -17.45 19.60
N GLY A 394 -7.06 -16.35 19.10
CA GLY A 394 -7.39 -15.16 19.87
C GLY A 394 -6.22 -14.18 20.03
N LEU A 395 -6.52 -12.97 20.52
CA LEU A 395 -5.47 -11.99 20.85
C LEU A 395 -4.93 -12.28 22.26
N GLY A 396 -3.77 -12.93 22.32
CA GLY A 396 -3.06 -13.15 23.57
C GLY A 396 -2.57 -11.83 24.16
N ARG A 397 -2.63 -11.69 25.48
CA ARG A 397 -2.18 -10.51 26.21
C ARG A 397 -1.38 -10.93 27.43
N PHE A 398 -0.24 -10.28 27.64
CA PHE A 398 0.49 -10.45 28.89
C PHE A 398 -0.33 -9.78 30.03
N PRO A 399 -0.39 -10.40 31.22
CA PRO A 399 -1.06 -9.78 32.36
C PRO A 399 -0.27 -8.57 32.88
N GLN A 400 1.05 -8.49 32.63
CA GLN A 400 1.89 -7.37 33.06
C GLN A 400 1.76 -6.16 32.12
N LEU A 401 1.69 -4.97 32.73
CA LEU A 401 2.04 -3.70 32.11
C LEU A 401 3.56 -3.49 32.13
N PHE A 402 4.08 -2.82 31.12
CA PHE A 402 5.49 -2.51 30.96
C PHE A 402 5.69 -1.00 30.82
N MET A 403 6.83 -0.53 31.31
CA MET A 403 7.29 0.85 31.24
C MET A 403 8.44 0.97 30.24
N LEU A 404 8.38 1.97 29.37
CA LEU A 404 9.51 2.43 28.56
C LEU A 404 10.00 3.81 29.01
N GLY A 405 11.29 4.09 28.85
CA GLY A 405 11.87 5.41 29.03
C GLY A 405 13.18 5.61 28.24
N ASP A 406 13.30 6.74 27.56
CA ASP A 406 14.54 7.19 26.89
C ASP A 406 15.33 8.09 27.85
N VAL A 407 16.44 7.60 28.41
CA VAL A 407 17.25 8.28 29.43
C VAL A 407 18.75 8.24 29.09
N ASP A 408 19.51 9.13 29.74
CA ASP A 408 20.98 8.99 29.85
C ASP A 408 21.30 8.19 31.13
N VAL A 409 22.15 7.17 31.03
CA VAL A 409 22.47 6.23 32.12
C VAL A 409 23.96 6.27 32.47
N ASP A 410 24.29 6.72 33.67
CA ASP A 410 25.67 6.76 34.17
C ASP A 410 26.07 5.40 34.75
N TRP A 411 26.99 4.72 34.07
CA TRP A 411 27.52 3.38 34.38
C TRP A 411 28.75 3.02 33.52
N GLU A 412 29.44 1.93 33.85
CA GLU A 412 30.64 1.44 33.12
C GLU A 412 30.32 0.23 32.20
N MET A 413 29.10 0.15 31.66
CA MET A 413 28.70 -0.98 30.81
C MET A 413 29.29 -0.90 29.38
N PRO A 414 29.57 -2.04 28.71
CA PRO A 414 30.11 -2.04 27.35
C PRO A 414 29.20 -1.36 26.32
N ALA A 415 29.77 -0.45 25.54
CA ALA A 415 29.07 0.22 24.45
C ALA A 415 28.57 -0.77 23.37
N GLY A 416 27.47 -0.41 22.69
CA GLY A 416 26.88 -1.21 21.60
C GLY A 416 26.19 -2.51 22.03
N HIS A 417 26.25 -2.91 23.30
CA HIS A 417 25.60 -4.15 23.76
C HIS A 417 24.16 -3.87 24.19
N LEU A 418 23.22 -4.75 23.79
CA LEU A 418 21.89 -4.84 24.40
C LEU A 418 22.02 -5.54 25.75
N LEU A 419 21.62 -4.86 26.82
CA LEU A 419 21.79 -5.35 28.18
C LEU A 419 20.46 -5.84 28.75
N ARG A 420 20.45 -7.02 29.40
CA ARG A 420 19.31 -7.54 30.14
C ARG A 420 19.74 -7.83 31.58
N PHE A 421 19.01 -7.30 32.54
CA PHE A 421 19.16 -7.62 33.95
C PHE A 421 17.86 -8.25 34.44
N LEU A 422 17.96 -9.49 34.93
CA LEU A 422 16.87 -10.30 35.45
C LEU A 422 17.08 -10.47 36.95
N HIS A 423 15.98 -10.49 37.69
CA HIS A 423 15.95 -10.84 39.10
C HIS A 423 15.01 -12.03 39.32
N GLU A 424 15.50 -13.03 40.04
CA GLU A 424 14.83 -14.29 40.30
C GLU A 424 14.83 -14.58 41.80
N THR A 425 13.65 -14.87 42.34
CA THR A 425 13.45 -15.37 43.71
C THR A 425 12.83 -16.77 43.62
N ASP A 426 13.36 -17.73 44.37
CA ASP A 426 12.89 -19.13 44.42
C ASP A 426 12.70 -19.81 43.03
N GLY A 427 13.54 -19.43 42.06
CA GLY A 427 13.48 -19.94 40.68
C GLY A 427 12.33 -19.37 39.84
N GLN A 428 11.81 -18.18 40.20
CA GLN A 428 10.81 -17.44 39.44
C GLN A 428 11.29 -16.01 39.18
N MET A 429 11.21 -15.55 37.93
CA MET A 429 11.59 -14.19 37.56
C MET A 429 10.56 -13.17 38.09
N ASP A 430 11.00 -12.24 38.94
CA ASP A 430 10.16 -11.20 39.56
C ASP A 430 10.61 -9.76 39.24
N GLY A 431 11.64 -9.62 38.39
CA GLY A 431 12.15 -8.35 37.89
C GLY A 431 12.88 -8.51 36.57
N MET A 432 12.66 -7.58 35.64
CA MET A 432 13.37 -7.51 34.36
C MET A 432 13.62 -6.06 33.99
N LEU A 433 14.83 -5.78 33.52
CA LEU A 433 15.29 -4.50 32.98
C LEU A 433 16.03 -4.80 31.66
N VAL A 434 15.58 -4.22 30.55
CA VAL A 434 16.25 -4.30 29.25
C VAL A 434 16.70 -2.90 28.86
N CYS A 435 17.98 -2.72 28.56
CA CYS A 435 18.55 -1.46 28.12
C CYS A 435 19.09 -1.61 26.70
N VAL A 436 18.47 -0.91 25.75
CA VAL A 436 18.88 -0.88 24.34
C VAL A 436 19.63 0.43 24.09
N PRO A 437 20.90 0.42 23.64
CA PRO A 437 21.66 1.64 23.41
C PRO A 437 21.06 2.43 22.23
N LEU A 438 21.09 3.75 22.36
CA LEU A 438 20.63 4.71 21.36
C LEU A 438 21.78 5.65 20.97
N ARG A 439 21.66 6.30 19.81
CA ARG A 439 22.62 7.33 19.38
C ARG A 439 22.63 8.49 20.38
N GLY A 440 23.76 8.63 21.09
CA GLY A 440 24.01 9.63 22.13
C GLY A 440 25.08 9.13 23.11
N VAL A 441 25.69 10.02 23.89
CA VAL A 441 26.58 9.60 24.99
C VAL A 441 25.71 8.99 26.09
N ASN A 442 25.99 7.74 26.46
CA ASN A 442 25.30 7.02 27.53
C ASN A 442 23.76 6.97 27.40
N ARG A 443 23.21 7.12 26.19
CA ARG A 443 21.76 7.15 25.96
C ARG A 443 21.20 5.75 25.74
N TYR A 444 20.15 5.38 26.47
CA TYR A 444 19.49 4.08 26.36
C TYR A 444 17.97 4.24 26.33
N ARG A 445 17.28 3.35 25.60
CA ARG A 445 15.89 3.01 25.92
C ARG A 445 15.89 1.91 26.96
N ILE A 446 15.23 2.20 28.07
CA ILE A 446 14.93 1.24 29.12
C ILE A 446 13.54 0.65 28.88
N ALA A 447 13.41 -0.66 29.05
CA ALA A 447 12.14 -1.37 29.15
C ALA A 447 12.12 -2.22 30.43
N THR A 448 11.07 -2.12 31.23
CA THR A 448 10.92 -2.86 32.49
C THR A 448 9.44 -3.07 32.86
N LEU A 449 9.16 -3.78 33.94
CA LEU A 449 7.80 -3.93 34.47
C LEU A 449 7.29 -2.57 34.97
N ALA A 450 6.03 -2.25 34.67
CA ALA A 450 5.43 -1.00 35.12
C ALA A 450 5.27 -0.98 36.66
N PRO A 451 5.49 0.16 37.32
CA PRO A 451 5.22 0.32 38.75
C PRO A 451 3.79 -0.10 39.15
N PRO A 452 3.58 -0.79 40.29
CA PRO A 452 2.26 -1.29 40.71
C PRO A 452 1.14 -0.24 40.76
N ARG A 453 1.50 1.04 40.95
CA ARG A 453 0.56 2.18 40.92
C ARG A 453 -0.23 2.30 39.61
N PHE A 454 0.34 1.85 38.48
CA PHE A 454 -0.34 1.88 37.17
C PHE A 454 -1.36 0.75 37.02
N PHE A 455 -1.08 -0.44 37.56
CA PHE A 455 -2.08 -1.52 37.63
C PHE A 455 -3.27 -1.13 38.52
N ALA A 456 -3.02 -0.43 39.62
CA ALA A 456 -4.11 0.08 40.47
C ALA A 456 -5.02 1.08 39.73
N GLN A 457 -4.47 1.87 38.80
CA GLN A 457 -5.23 2.84 38.00
C GLN A 457 -6.15 2.18 36.96
N THR A 458 -5.83 0.98 36.45
CA THR A 458 -6.73 0.26 35.53
C THR A 458 -7.95 -0.34 36.23
N GLY A 459 -8.02 -0.29 37.56
CA GLY A 459 -9.14 -0.87 38.34
C GLY A 459 -9.30 -2.38 38.17
N GLY A 460 -8.28 -3.07 37.65
CA GLY A 460 -8.37 -4.48 37.26
C GLY A 460 -9.06 -4.74 35.91
N GLN A 461 -9.38 -3.69 35.13
CA GLN A 461 -9.92 -3.82 33.78
C GLN A 461 -8.81 -3.93 32.72
N ASP A 462 -9.17 -4.49 31.57
CA ASP A 462 -8.27 -4.69 30.43
C ASP A 462 -7.93 -3.37 29.74
N ALA A 463 -6.77 -2.77 30.07
CA ALA A 463 -6.19 -1.70 29.27
C ALA A 463 -6.03 -2.16 27.79
N PRO A 464 -6.27 -1.26 26.81
CA PRO A 464 -6.18 -1.59 25.38
C PRO A 464 -4.77 -2.04 24.98
N PRO A 465 -4.63 -2.85 23.91
CA PRO A 465 -3.32 -3.23 23.36
C PRO A 465 -2.49 -2.00 22.96
N GLY A 466 -1.16 -2.03 23.13
CA GLY A 466 -0.30 -0.92 22.73
C GLY A 466 -0.03 0.09 23.85
N PHE A 467 0.22 1.35 23.48
CA PHE A 467 0.43 2.46 24.41
C PHE A 467 -0.91 2.96 24.95
N SER A 468 -0.95 3.27 26.24
CA SER A 468 -2.13 3.87 26.86
C SER A 468 -1.91 5.36 27.09
N GLU A 469 -2.53 6.19 26.25
CA GLU A 469 -2.64 7.65 26.46
C GLU A 469 -3.48 8.00 27.70
N GLU A 470 -4.26 7.03 28.21
CA GLU A 470 -5.11 7.15 29.41
C GLU A 470 -4.34 6.95 30.72
N LEU A 471 -3.16 6.30 30.69
CA LEU A 471 -2.30 6.11 31.85
C LEU A 471 -1.28 7.24 31.94
N ALA A 472 -1.01 7.72 33.16
CA ALA A 472 -0.03 8.78 33.37
C ALA A 472 1.38 8.34 32.92
N GLU A 473 2.18 9.28 32.42
CA GLU A 473 3.54 8.98 31.98
C GLU A 473 4.44 8.54 33.15
N PRO A 474 5.34 7.56 32.93
CA PRO A 474 6.36 7.20 33.92
C PRO A 474 7.36 8.33 34.15
N THR A 475 7.78 8.53 35.40
CA THR A 475 8.74 9.59 35.76
C THR A 475 10.17 9.08 35.78
N LEU A 476 11.15 10.00 35.77
CA LEU A 476 12.56 9.66 35.97
C LEU A 476 12.79 8.92 37.30
N ALA A 477 11.96 9.19 38.33
CA ALA A 477 12.03 8.48 39.61
C ALA A 477 11.57 7.02 39.49
N ASP A 478 10.53 6.72 38.69
CA ASP A 478 10.12 5.33 38.44
C ASP A 478 11.23 4.54 37.71
N VAL A 479 11.90 5.18 36.74
CA VAL A 479 13.05 4.60 36.05
C VAL A 479 14.23 4.36 37.01
N GLN A 480 14.54 5.34 37.87
CA GLN A 480 15.61 5.20 38.86
C GLN A 480 15.34 4.07 39.85
N VAL A 481 14.09 3.87 40.30
CA VAL A 481 13.71 2.73 41.16
C VAL A 481 13.96 1.38 40.50
N ALA A 482 13.68 1.26 39.19
CA ALA A 482 13.99 0.03 38.45
C ALA A 482 15.50 -0.20 38.32
N LEU A 483 16.28 0.87 38.10
CA LEU A 483 17.74 0.80 38.04
C LEU A 483 18.37 0.45 39.40
N ASP A 484 17.96 1.09 40.50
CA ASP A 484 18.49 0.82 41.84
C ASP A 484 18.20 -0.63 42.31
N ARG A 485 17.17 -1.29 41.77
CA ARG A 485 16.85 -2.70 42.04
C ARG A 485 17.61 -3.69 41.14
N LEU A 486 17.82 -3.37 39.86
CA LEU A 486 18.19 -4.35 38.83
C LEU A 486 19.53 -4.08 38.13
N ALA A 487 19.98 -2.83 38.07
CA ALA A 487 21.23 -2.43 37.42
C ALA A 487 22.43 -2.51 38.38
N PRO A 488 23.68 -2.34 37.92
CA PRO A 488 24.85 -2.31 38.79
C PRO A 488 24.75 -1.23 39.88
N PRO A 489 25.21 -1.51 41.12
CA PRO A 489 25.14 -0.54 42.22
C PRO A 489 25.78 0.81 41.86
N GLY A 490 25.06 1.90 42.11
CA GLY A 490 25.50 3.26 41.80
C GLY A 490 25.01 3.81 40.46
N THR A 491 24.37 2.99 39.60
CA THR A 491 23.80 3.44 38.31
C THR A 491 22.82 4.62 38.50
N ARG A 492 22.92 5.65 37.67
CA ARG A 492 22.02 6.82 37.70
C ARG A 492 21.37 7.10 36.35
N ALA A 493 20.06 7.27 36.33
CA ALA A 493 19.36 7.84 35.18
C ALA A 493 19.30 9.37 35.28
N SER A 494 19.38 10.02 34.14
CA SER A 494 19.12 11.44 33.97
C SER A 494 18.44 11.72 32.62
N ASN A 495 17.95 12.95 32.43
CA ASN A 495 17.51 13.43 31.12
C ASN A 495 16.46 12.51 30.44
N LEU A 496 15.34 12.26 31.14
CA LEU A 496 14.20 11.54 30.58
C LEU A 496 13.58 12.36 29.45
N ARG A 497 13.75 11.89 28.21
CA ARG A 497 13.28 12.59 27.00
C ARG A 497 11.89 12.16 26.58
N TRP A 498 11.52 10.93 26.91
CA TRP A 498 10.24 10.33 26.60
C TRP A 498 10.03 9.11 27.49
N SER A 499 8.78 8.80 27.80
CA SER A 499 8.39 7.60 28.54
C SER A 499 6.96 7.20 28.19
N SER A 500 6.61 5.93 28.36
CA SER A 500 5.23 5.48 28.18
C SER A 500 4.96 4.16 28.89
N ILE A 501 3.68 3.89 29.17
CA ILE A 501 3.18 2.58 29.62
C ILE A 501 2.56 1.85 28.44
N PHE A 502 2.89 0.57 28.28
CA PHE A 502 2.31 -0.28 27.26
C PHE A 502 2.00 -1.69 27.78
N ARG A 503 1.04 -2.35 27.14
CA ARG A 503 0.73 -3.76 27.39
C ARG A 503 1.12 -4.60 26.18
N ILE A 504 1.86 -5.67 26.43
CA ILE A 504 2.24 -6.61 25.37
C ILE A 504 1.01 -7.42 24.96
N SER A 505 0.70 -7.40 23.68
CA SER A 505 -0.30 -8.28 23.04
C SER A 505 0.35 -9.02 21.89
N HIS A 506 -0.16 -10.21 21.57
CA HIS A 506 0.36 -11.02 20.47
C HIS A 506 -0.75 -11.78 19.76
N GLY A 507 -0.56 -12.02 18.47
CA GLY A 507 -1.52 -12.76 17.63
C GLY A 507 -1.23 -12.56 16.15
N ILE A 508 -1.79 -13.42 15.30
CA ILE A 508 -1.72 -13.31 13.85
C ILE A 508 -3.13 -13.41 13.26
N VAL A 509 -3.44 -12.59 12.25
CA VAL A 509 -4.74 -12.67 11.57
C VAL A 509 -4.94 -14.00 10.85
N ASP A 510 -6.20 -14.40 10.70
CA ASP A 510 -6.62 -15.60 9.96
C ASP A 510 -6.30 -15.51 8.46
N ARG A 511 -6.43 -14.32 7.86
CA ARG A 511 -6.07 -14.02 6.47
C ARG A 511 -5.31 -12.70 6.33
N TYR A 512 -4.34 -12.64 5.44
CA TYR A 512 -3.56 -11.44 5.09
C TYR A 512 -4.19 -10.65 3.94
N ARG A 513 -5.16 -11.26 3.23
CA ARG A 513 -5.86 -10.70 2.07
C ARG A 513 -7.34 -11.01 2.11
N ASP A 514 -8.16 -10.08 1.63
CA ASP A 514 -9.52 -10.36 1.16
C ASP A 514 -9.81 -9.55 -0.11
N GLY A 515 -10.06 -10.25 -1.22
CA GLY A 515 -10.28 -9.65 -2.55
C GLY A 515 -9.10 -8.78 -3.03
N ARG A 516 -9.29 -7.46 -3.01
CA ARG A 516 -8.34 -6.43 -3.42
C ARG A 516 -7.73 -5.66 -2.24
N VAL A 517 -8.01 -6.10 -1.01
CA VAL A 517 -7.53 -5.49 0.23
C VAL A 517 -6.55 -6.41 0.93
N PHE A 518 -5.47 -5.83 1.44
CA PHE A 518 -4.36 -6.52 2.11
C PHE A 518 -4.07 -5.90 3.47
N VAL A 519 -3.49 -6.64 4.40
CA VAL A 519 -2.93 -6.14 5.67
C VAL A 519 -1.46 -6.54 5.83
N ALA A 520 -0.64 -5.67 6.44
CA ALA A 520 0.81 -5.87 6.61
C ALA A 520 1.33 -5.28 7.94
N GLY A 521 2.41 -5.85 8.50
CA GLY A 521 2.97 -5.41 9.79
C GLY A 521 2.01 -5.58 10.97
N ASP A 522 2.04 -4.66 11.94
CA ASP A 522 1.15 -4.63 13.14
C ASP A 522 -0.37 -4.69 12.82
N ALA A 523 -0.78 -4.45 11.56
CA ALA A 523 -2.15 -4.68 11.09
C ALA A 523 -2.49 -6.18 10.97
N ALA A 524 -1.52 -7.01 10.55
CA ALA A 524 -1.65 -8.45 10.32
C ALA A 524 -1.11 -9.32 11.46
N HIS A 525 -0.03 -8.91 12.13
CA HIS A 525 0.59 -9.67 13.22
C HIS A 525 1.06 -8.76 14.34
N LEU A 526 0.82 -9.20 15.58
CA LEU A 526 1.25 -8.52 16.78
C LEU A 526 2.26 -9.39 17.50
N HIS A 527 3.41 -8.79 17.81
CA HIS A 527 4.52 -9.46 18.46
C HIS A 527 4.81 -8.85 19.83
N PRO A 528 5.30 -9.65 20.79
CA PRO A 528 6.08 -9.14 21.91
C PRO A 528 7.26 -8.30 21.41
N PRO A 529 7.69 -7.25 22.15
CA PRO A 529 8.87 -6.45 21.80
C PRO A 529 10.19 -7.24 21.88
N ALA A 530 10.18 -8.44 22.46
CA ALA A 530 11.30 -9.35 22.51
C ALA A 530 11.85 -9.62 21.09
N GLY A 531 13.16 -9.38 20.91
CA GLY A 531 13.84 -9.57 19.61
C GLY A 531 13.60 -8.47 18.58
N GLY A 532 12.85 -7.39 18.89
CA GLY A 532 12.66 -6.24 18.00
C GLY A 532 11.97 -6.56 16.67
N GLN A 533 11.12 -7.58 16.64
CA GLN A 533 10.70 -8.22 15.38
C GLN A 533 9.72 -7.37 14.54
N GLY A 534 8.66 -6.82 15.14
CA GLY A 534 7.49 -6.31 14.39
C GLY A 534 7.76 -5.32 13.26
N MET A 535 8.60 -4.30 13.48
CA MET A 535 8.96 -3.34 12.43
C MET A 535 9.68 -4.02 11.25
N ASN A 536 10.59 -4.96 11.53
CA ASN A 536 11.35 -5.68 10.51
C ASN A 536 10.48 -6.67 9.75
N THR A 537 9.55 -7.35 10.43
CA THR A 537 8.56 -8.22 9.79
C THR A 537 7.65 -7.41 8.86
N GLY A 538 7.14 -6.26 9.32
CA GLY A 538 6.28 -5.39 8.51
C GLY A 538 6.97 -4.80 7.28
N ILE A 539 8.22 -4.37 7.39
CA ILE A 539 9.02 -3.94 6.22
C ILE A 539 9.16 -5.09 5.22
N GLN A 540 9.43 -6.31 5.68
CA GLN A 540 9.53 -7.50 4.82
C GLN A 540 8.21 -7.90 4.16
N ASP A 541 7.07 -7.69 4.81
CA ASP A 541 5.74 -7.91 4.22
C ASP A 541 5.51 -6.96 3.05
N SER A 542 5.73 -5.66 3.27
CA SER A 542 5.59 -4.64 2.22
C SER A 542 6.55 -4.87 1.06
N TRP A 543 7.78 -5.31 1.35
CA TRP A 543 8.77 -5.68 0.34
C TRP A 543 8.32 -6.88 -0.51
N ASN A 544 7.75 -7.92 0.11
CA ASN A 544 7.18 -9.08 -0.58
C ASN A 544 5.94 -8.72 -1.42
N LEU A 545 5.04 -7.89 -0.88
CA LEU A 545 3.77 -7.55 -1.51
C LEU A 545 3.90 -6.56 -2.67
N ALA A 546 4.75 -5.53 -2.55
CA ALA A 546 4.76 -4.40 -3.47
C ALA A 546 5.14 -4.77 -4.91
N TRP A 547 6.07 -5.70 -5.13
CA TRP A 547 6.43 -6.12 -6.48
C TRP A 547 5.30 -6.93 -7.16
N LYS A 548 4.56 -7.72 -6.38
CA LYS A 548 3.39 -8.50 -6.82
C LYS A 548 2.22 -7.58 -7.18
N LEU A 549 1.93 -6.59 -6.33
CA LEU A 549 0.96 -5.53 -6.62
C LEU A 549 1.33 -4.74 -7.87
N ALA A 550 2.61 -4.42 -8.08
CA ALA A 550 3.04 -3.68 -9.27
C ALA A 550 2.80 -4.45 -10.58
N LEU A 551 3.02 -5.77 -10.60
CA LEU A 551 2.66 -6.61 -11.74
C LEU A 551 1.13 -6.67 -11.94
N ALA A 552 0.36 -6.78 -10.85
CA ALA A 552 -1.10 -6.85 -10.92
C ALA A 552 -1.73 -5.54 -11.42
N VAL A 553 -1.23 -4.39 -10.96
CA VAL A 553 -1.65 -3.04 -11.42
C VAL A 553 -1.40 -2.84 -12.92
N ARG A 554 -0.30 -3.40 -13.46
CA ARG A 554 0.04 -3.40 -14.88
C ARG A 554 -0.71 -4.46 -15.72
N GLY A 555 -1.49 -5.34 -15.09
CA GLY A 555 -2.14 -6.47 -15.77
C GLY A 555 -1.17 -7.59 -16.21
N ALA A 556 0.05 -7.60 -15.67
CA ALA A 556 1.11 -8.56 -16.00
C ALA A 556 1.23 -9.71 -14.97
N ALA A 557 0.43 -9.71 -13.90
CA ALA A 557 0.45 -10.77 -12.89
C ALA A 557 -0.25 -12.06 -13.38
N ALA A 558 0.33 -13.21 -13.08
CA ALA A 558 -0.32 -14.50 -13.25
C ALA A 558 -1.48 -14.68 -12.24
N PRO A 559 -2.50 -15.49 -12.57
CA PRO A 559 -3.51 -15.92 -11.61
C PRO A 559 -2.83 -16.57 -10.38
N GLY A 560 -3.23 -16.16 -9.17
CA GLY A 560 -2.64 -16.65 -7.92
C GLY A 560 -1.40 -15.89 -7.44
N LEU A 561 -0.78 -15.00 -8.23
CA LEU A 561 0.43 -14.26 -7.79
C LEU A 561 0.18 -13.48 -6.49
N LEU A 562 -0.97 -12.81 -6.37
CA LEU A 562 -1.31 -12.03 -5.18
C LEU A 562 -1.65 -12.91 -3.95
N ASP A 563 -2.11 -14.15 -4.17
CA ASP A 563 -2.41 -15.10 -3.09
C ASP A 563 -1.13 -15.63 -2.44
N SER A 564 -0.04 -15.74 -3.21
CA SER A 564 1.28 -16.10 -2.69
C SER A 564 1.80 -15.16 -1.58
N TYR A 565 1.28 -13.94 -1.44
CA TYR A 565 1.63 -13.07 -0.31
C TYR A 565 1.23 -13.70 1.02
N GLU A 566 0.01 -14.25 1.13
CA GLU A 566 -0.42 -14.93 2.34
C GLU A 566 0.34 -16.24 2.55
N THR A 567 0.51 -17.04 1.49
CA THR A 567 1.26 -18.31 1.54
C THR A 567 2.69 -18.13 2.02
N GLU A 568 3.35 -17.01 1.66
CA GLU A 568 4.74 -16.73 2.02
C GLU A 568 4.90 -15.98 3.34
N ARG A 569 3.98 -15.07 3.70
CA ARG A 569 4.16 -14.16 4.85
C ARG A 569 3.38 -14.55 6.10
N ARG A 570 2.27 -15.31 5.98
CA ARG A 570 1.49 -15.75 7.14
C ARG A 570 2.22 -16.81 7.97
N PRO A 571 2.83 -17.88 7.39
CA PRO A 571 3.57 -18.87 8.18
C PRO A 571 4.77 -18.26 8.93
N GLU A 572 5.49 -17.35 8.27
CA GLU A 572 6.61 -16.61 8.86
C GLU A 572 6.18 -15.72 10.03
N GLY A 573 5.07 -14.98 9.87
CA GLY A 573 4.47 -14.23 10.97
C GLY A 573 4.09 -15.14 12.15
N GLU A 574 3.54 -16.33 11.87
CA GLU A 574 3.12 -17.30 12.87
C GLU A 574 4.31 -17.89 13.64
N GLU A 575 5.41 -18.23 12.95
CA GLU A 575 6.65 -18.67 13.59
C GLU A 575 7.26 -17.57 14.48
N ILE A 576 7.33 -16.33 13.98
CA ILE A 576 7.89 -15.20 14.72
C ILE A 576 7.03 -14.88 15.96
N VAL A 577 5.68 -14.88 15.84
CA VAL A 577 4.79 -14.75 17.02
C VAL A 577 5.04 -15.89 18.01
N GLY A 578 5.01 -17.15 17.57
CA GLY A 578 5.18 -18.31 18.44
C GLY A 578 6.54 -18.34 19.15
N ARG A 579 7.61 -17.96 18.46
CA ARG A 579 8.97 -17.84 19.01
C ARG A 579 9.09 -16.69 20.00
N ALA A 580 8.59 -15.50 19.66
CA ALA A 580 8.62 -14.34 20.55
C ALA A 580 7.79 -14.57 21.84
N VAL A 581 6.71 -15.35 21.76
CA VAL A 581 5.96 -15.84 22.92
C VAL A 581 6.83 -16.77 23.77
N ARG A 582 7.46 -17.81 23.20
CA ARG A 582 8.36 -18.70 23.96
C ARG A 582 9.48 -17.93 24.67
N MET A 583 10.20 -17.07 23.95
CA MET A 583 11.27 -16.22 24.50
C MET A 583 10.84 -15.26 25.62
N ALA A 584 9.53 -15.01 25.77
CA ALA A 584 8.97 -14.16 26.83
C ALA A 584 8.41 -14.98 28.02
N PHE A 585 8.33 -16.31 27.92
CA PHE A 585 7.77 -17.21 28.93
C PHE A 585 8.71 -18.34 29.40
N THR A 586 9.89 -18.52 28.79
CA THR A 586 10.83 -19.61 29.13
C THR A 586 12.29 -19.15 29.18
N ASP A 587 13.07 -19.66 30.15
CA ASP A 587 14.53 -19.50 30.24
C ASP A 587 15.32 -20.32 29.20
N GLU A 588 14.62 -21.04 28.32
CA GLU A 588 15.19 -21.87 27.26
C GLU A 588 15.75 -21.03 26.09
N LEU A 589 16.87 -20.35 26.35
CA LEU A 589 17.87 -20.12 25.31
C LEU A 589 18.56 -21.45 25.04
N ASP A 590 18.14 -22.16 23.99
CA ASP A 590 18.81 -23.40 23.56
C ASP A 590 20.26 -23.07 23.20
N ARG A 591 21.19 -23.64 23.96
CA ARG A 591 22.59 -23.20 24.02
C ARG A 591 23.43 -23.76 22.87
N ALA A 592 22.86 -24.64 22.05
CA ALA A 592 23.61 -25.47 21.12
C ALA A 592 24.04 -24.76 19.82
N ASP A 593 23.33 -23.70 19.39
CA ASP A 593 23.63 -23.01 18.12
C ASP A 593 23.20 -21.52 18.15
N LEU A 594 23.95 -20.71 18.92
CA LEU A 594 23.69 -19.28 19.07
C LEU A 594 23.79 -18.51 17.74
N GLU A 595 24.69 -18.92 16.84
CA GLU A 595 24.84 -18.27 15.53
C GLU A 595 23.58 -18.49 14.68
N ARG A 596 23.10 -19.73 14.56
CA ARG A 596 21.88 -20.02 13.81
C ARG A 596 20.65 -19.35 14.42
N GLN A 597 20.54 -19.30 15.75
CA GLN A 597 19.47 -18.55 16.42
C GLN A 597 19.49 -17.07 16.01
N PHE A 598 20.66 -16.42 16.06
CA PHE A 598 20.80 -15.03 15.66
C PHE A 598 20.47 -14.82 14.17
N LEU A 599 20.94 -15.69 13.28
CA LEU A 599 20.60 -15.63 11.86
C LEU A 599 19.08 -15.79 11.62
N GLN A 600 18.40 -16.64 12.38
CA GLN A 600 16.94 -16.81 12.31
C GLN A 600 16.18 -15.63 12.93
N GLU A 601 16.71 -14.98 13.98
CA GLU A 601 16.13 -13.75 14.57
C GLU A 601 16.33 -12.52 13.66
N MET A 602 17.41 -12.47 12.89
CA MET A 602 17.72 -11.39 11.93
C MET A 602 17.11 -11.61 10.53
N SER A 603 16.20 -12.58 10.38
CA SER A 603 15.56 -12.98 9.11
C SER A 603 16.54 -13.39 8.00
N MET A 604 17.75 -13.84 8.35
CA MET A 604 18.78 -14.26 7.39
C MET A 604 18.59 -15.69 6.86
N LEU A 605 17.77 -16.50 7.55
CA LEU A 605 17.42 -17.89 7.18
C LEU A 605 16.00 -18.03 6.59
N LEU A 606 15.36 -16.91 6.26
CA LEU A 606 14.02 -16.85 5.66
C LEU A 606 13.96 -17.68 4.36
N SER A 607 12.94 -18.52 4.22
CA SER A 607 12.75 -19.40 3.07
C SER A 607 11.29 -19.58 2.70
N TYR A 608 10.96 -19.30 1.44
CA TYR A 608 9.63 -19.52 0.85
C TYR A 608 9.55 -20.87 0.12
N ALA A 609 10.11 -21.93 0.69
CA ALA A 609 10.20 -23.25 0.04
C ALA A 609 8.84 -23.84 -0.34
N ASP A 610 7.78 -23.55 0.43
CA ASP A 610 6.40 -23.98 0.18
C ASP A 610 5.61 -23.03 -0.73
N SER A 611 6.25 -22.02 -1.34
CA SER A 611 5.59 -21.06 -2.22
C SER A 611 5.14 -21.69 -3.55
N PRO A 612 3.96 -21.34 -4.08
CA PRO A 612 3.54 -21.76 -5.42
C PRO A 612 4.36 -21.13 -6.55
N LEU A 613 5.28 -20.20 -6.25
CA LEU A 613 6.11 -19.49 -7.23
C LEU A 613 7.48 -20.16 -7.46
N VAL A 614 7.84 -21.19 -6.68
CA VAL A 614 9.19 -21.75 -6.67
C VAL A 614 9.27 -23.12 -7.35
N GLY A 615 10.44 -23.48 -7.88
CA GLY A 615 10.65 -24.81 -8.49
C GLY A 615 12.08 -25.07 -8.95
N GLU A 616 12.34 -26.29 -9.44
CA GLU A 616 13.65 -26.67 -9.97
C GLU A 616 13.55 -27.71 -11.09
N SER A 617 14.58 -27.79 -11.95
CA SER A 617 14.76 -28.86 -12.94
C SER A 617 16.20 -29.36 -12.90
N LEU A 618 16.40 -30.52 -12.27
CA LEU A 618 17.71 -31.11 -11.97
C LEU A 618 17.86 -32.48 -12.65
N ALA A 619 18.98 -32.72 -13.32
CA ALA A 619 19.26 -34.04 -13.91
C ALA A 619 19.62 -35.11 -12.87
N ALA A 620 20.04 -34.71 -11.67
CA ALA A 620 20.39 -35.57 -10.55
C ALA A 620 20.02 -34.89 -9.22
N PRO A 621 19.55 -35.62 -8.17
CA PRO A 621 19.15 -35.02 -6.89
C PRO A 621 20.26 -34.24 -6.16
N GLU A 622 21.51 -34.61 -6.38
CA GLU A 622 22.70 -33.95 -5.81
C GLU A 622 23.14 -32.69 -6.57
N ALA A 623 22.61 -32.44 -7.78
CA ALA A 623 22.93 -31.25 -8.55
C ALA A 623 22.46 -29.99 -7.80
N LEU A 624 23.30 -28.95 -7.76
CA LEU A 624 23.06 -27.74 -6.96
C LEU A 624 22.87 -28.00 -5.44
N GLY A 625 23.28 -29.17 -4.93
CA GLY A 625 23.06 -29.57 -3.54
C GLY A 625 23.75 -28.69 -2.47
N ALA A 626 24.81 -27.97 -2.84
CA ALA A 626 25.48 -26.99 -1.99
C ALA A 626 24.92 -25.55 -2.14
N GLY A 627 24.09 -25.32 -3.16
CA GLY A 627 23.50 -24.01 -3.46
C GLY A 627 22.19 -23.75 -2.73
N PRO A 628 21.69 -22.49 -2.75
CA PRO A 628 20.37 -22.17 -2.22
C PRO A 628 19.30 -22.95 -2.99
N ARG A 629 18.25 -23.37 -2.28
CA ARG A 629 17.09 -24.04 -2.86
C ARG A 629 16.05 -23.01 -3.33
N PRO A 630 15.07 -23.39 -4.16
CA PRO A 630 13.95 -22.53 -4.49
C PRO A 630 13.23 -22.11 -3.19
N GLY A 631 12.89 -20.82 -3.08
CA GLY A 631 12.36 -20.20 -1.88
C GLY A 631 13.40 -19.60 -0.94
N ASP A 632 14.64 -20.12 -0.89
CA ASP A 632 15.68 -19.60 0.00
C ASP A 632 16.13 -18.18 -0.45
N ARG A 633 16.56 -17.36 0.52
CA ARG A 633 17.21 -16.06 0.24
C ARG A 633 18.48 -16.25 -0.59
N ALA A 634 18.62 -15.54 -1.71
CA ALA A 634 19.79 -15.63 -2.59
C ALA A 634 21.05 -15.06 -1.88
N PRO A 635 22.08 -15.89 -1.57
CA PRO A 635 23.28 -15.40 -0.90
C PRO A 635 24.06 -14.44 -1.80
N ASP A 636 24.58 -13.36 -1.21
CA ASP A 636 25.48 -12.47 -1.94
C ASP A 636 26.88 -13.11 -2.04
N VAL A 637 27.61 -12.81 -3.11
CA VAL A 637 28.97 -13.30 -3.36
C VAL A 637 29.84 -12.19 -3.93
N GLY A 638 31.12 -12.18 -3.59
CA GLY A 638 32.11 -11.24 -4.12
C GLY A 638 32.80 -11.75 -5.39
N GLY A 639 33.88 -11.08 -5.78
CA GLY A 639 34.82 -11.57 -6.79
C GLY A 639 34.37 -11.48 -8.26
N LEU A 640 33.13 -11.10 -8.56
CA LEU A 640 32.64 -11.05 -9.95
C LEU A 640 33.37 -9.94 -10.74
N ARG A 641 33.84 -10.26 -11.95
CA ARG A 641 34.58 -9.31 -12.81
C ARG A 641 33.86 -9.08 -14.13
N ARG A 642 33.66 -7.81 -14.47
CA ARG A 642 33.10 -7.38 -15.75
C ARG A 642 34.14 -6.60 -16.55
N ARG A 643 34.26 -6.87 -17.86
CA ARG A 643 35.16 -6.15 -18.76
C ARG A 643 34.90 -4.64 -18.68
N GLY A 644 35.94 -3.86 -18.44
CA GLY A 644 35.88 -2.39 -18.31
C GLY A 644 35.58 -1.88 -16.89
N VAL A 645 35.30 -2.75 -15.91
CA VAL A 645 35.08 -2.37 -14.51
C VAL A 645 36.36 -2.65 -13.71
N GLY A 646 36.91 -1.61 -13.05
CA GLY A 646 38.20 -1.69 -12.34
C GLY A 646 38.16 -2.38 -10.97
N HIS A 647 36.97 -2.54 -10.38
CA HIS A 647 36.74 -3.19 -9.09
C HIS A 647 35.98 -4.52 -9.25
N PRO A 648 36.09 -5.46 -8.30
CA PRO A 648 35.16 -6.60 -8.26
C PRO A 648 33.75 -6.09 -7.96
N LEU A 649 32.76 -6.76 -8.54
CA LEU A 649 31.34 -6.59 -8.27
C LEU A 649 30.86 -7.67 -7.31
N ARG A 650 29.82 -7.37 -6.55
CA ARG A 650 29.04 -8.35 -5.81
C ARG A 650 27.89 -8.86 -6.68
N LEU A 651 27.34 -10.02 -6.35
CA LEU A 651 26.11 -10.49 -7.01
C LEU A 651 24.95 -9.52 -6.79
N ARG A 652 24.85 -8.89 -5.62
CA ARG A 652 23.89 -7.82 -5.36
C ARG A 652 23.98 -6.63 -6.30
N ASP A 653 25.16 -6.32 -6.84
CA ASP A 653 25.29 -5.22 -7.78
C ASP A 653 24.64 -5.54 -9.13
N LEU A 654 24.34 -6.82 -9.40
CA LEU A 654 23.58 -7.33 -10.55
C LEU A 654 22.09 -7.55 -10.25
N THR A 655 21.75 -8.01 -9.05
CA THR A 655 20.38 -8.44 -8.70
C THR A 655 19.53 -7.36 -8.03
N ARG A 656 20.15 -6.32 -7.45
CA ARG A 656 19.41 -5.18 -6.86
C ARG A 656 18.59 -4.46 -7.93
N GLY A 657 17.35 -4.11 -7.61
CA GLY A 657 16.51 -3.36 -8.52
C GLY A 657 15.03 -3.58 -8.29
N THR A 658 14.26 -3.66 -9.39
CA THR A 658 12.81 -3.86 -9.37
C THR A 658 12.34 -5.05 -10.20
N ARG A 659 13.28 -5.74 -10.87
CA ARG A 659 13.07 -6.81 -11.86
C ARG A 659 13.53 -8.17 -11.34
N HIS A 660 13.10 -9.23 -12.01
CA HIS A 660 13.71 -10.55 -11.84
C HIS A 660 15.12 -10.56 -12.43
N THR A 661 16.01 -11.39 -11.90
CA THR A 661 17.36 -11.57 -12.47
C THR A 661 17.61 -13.02 -12.82
N LEU A 662 17.84 -13.30 -14.11
CA LEU A 662 18.27 -14.60 -14.60
C LEU A 662 19.81 -14.66 -14.66
N LEU A 663 20.39 -15.54 -13.87
CA LEU A 663 21.81 -15.86 -13.89
C LEU A 663 21.97 -17.18 -14.63
N VAL A 664 22.74 -17.20 -15.70
CA VAL A 664 23.19 -18.43 -16.35
C VAL A 664 24.67 -18.60 -16.04
N TYR A 665 25.09 -19.78 -15.59
CA TYR A 665 26.48 -20.10 -15.29
C TYR A 665 27.03 -21.14 -16.27
N ALA A 666 28.29 -20.99 -16.67
CA ALA A 666 29.03 -21.97 -17.46
C ALA A 666 30.49 -22.09 -16.99
N ASP A 667 30.95 -23.32 -16.75
CA ASP A 667 32.37 -23.61 -16.50
C ASP A 667 33.10 -24.18 -17.73
N ALA A 668 34.39 -24.54 -17.56
CA ALA A 668 35.22 -25.10 -18.63
C ALA A 668 34.76 -26.49 -19.14
N THR A 669 33.80 -27.13 -18.48
CA THR A 669 33.17 -28.40 -18.90
C THR A 669 31.81 -28.19 -19.60
N ALA A 670 31.32 -26.96 -19.65
CA ALA A 670 30.08 -26.60 -20.34
C ALA A 670 30.11 -27.01 -21.82
N ASP A 671 29.00 -27.55 -22.30
CA ASP A 671 28.80 -27.81 -23.73
C ASP A 671 28.78 -26.48 -24.52
N PRO A 672 29.66 -26.31 -25.54
CA PRO A 672 29.71 -25.09 -26.34
C PRO A 672 28.40 -24.76 -27.06
N ALA A 673 27.58 -25.75 -27.44
CA ALA A 673 26.29 -25.49 -28.08
C ALA A 673 25.28 -24.89 -27.08
N THR A 674 25.26 -25.40 -25.84
CA THR A 674 24.47 -24.84 -24.73
C THR A 674 24.89 -23.40 -24.41
N VAL A 675 26.20 -23.11 -24.35
CA VAL A 675 26.69 -21.73 -24.14
C VAL A 675 26.30 -20.81 -25.30
N ALA A 676 26.35 -21.30 -26.55
CA ALA A 676 25.94 -20.53 -27.72
C ALA A 676 24.44 -20.21 -27.76
N ALA A 677 23.59 -21.00 -27.09
CA ALA A 677 22.14 -20.79 -26.99
C ALA A 677 21.72 -19.77 -25.91
N VAL A 678 22.61 -19.39 -24.99
CA VAL A 678 22.31 -18.47 -23.87
C VAL A 678 21.72 -17.12 -24.31
N PRO A 679 22.17 -16.46 -25.40
CA PRO A 679 21.56 -15.23 -25.89
C PRO A 679 20.08 -15.38 -26.26
N GLU A 680 19.71 -16.50 -26.89
CA GLU A 680 18.34 -16.79 -27.31
C GLU A 680 17.46 -17.09 -26.09
N LEU A 681 17.92 -17.93 -25.16
CA LEU A 681 17.27 -18.19 -23.88
C LEU A 681 16.97 -16.90 -23.10
N CYS A 682 17.98 -16.03 -22.98
CA CYS A 682 17.85 -14.75 -22.27
C CYS A 682 17.02 -13.70 -23.05
N ALA A 683 16.79 -13.88 -24.36
CA ALA A 683 15.90 -13.03 -25.14
C ALA A 683 14.44 -13.50 -25.03
N ASP A 684 14.19 -14.81 -25.14
CA ASP A 684 12.89 -15.45 -24.93
C ASP A 684 12.35 -15.17 -23.52
N ALA A 685 13.15 -15.41 -22.48
CA ALA A 685 12.78 -15.12 -21.10
C ALA A 685 12.40 -13.65 -20.89
N ARG A 686 13.14 -12.69 -21.47
CA ARG A 686 12.83 -11.26 -21.39
C ARG A 686 11.55 -10.89 -22.13
N ALA A 687 11.36 -11.41 -23.34
CA ALA A 687 10.17 -11.15 -24.15
C ALA A 687 8.91 -11.67 -23.45
N ARG A 688 8.97 -12.88 -22.88
CA ARG A 688 7.88 -13.54 -22.15
C ARG A 688 7.36 -12.73 -20.96
N VAL A 689 8.23 -11.97 -20.29
CA VAL A 689 7.89 -11.15 -19.12
C VAL A 689 7.70 -9.66 -19.42
N GLY A 690 7.60 -9.27 -20.70
CA GLY A 690 7.46 -7.87 -21.08
C GLY A 690 8.65 -6.97 -20.71
N GLY A 691 9.84 -7.55 -20.52
CA GLY A 691 11.06 -6.81 -20.14
C GLY A 691 11.28 -6.62 -18.63
N ASP A 692 10.45 -7.18 -17.74
CA ASP A 692 10.64 -7.15 -16.28
C ASP A 692 11.69 -8.16 -15.75
N LEU A 693 12.69 -8.48 -16.57
CA LEU A 693 13.80 -9.40 -16.26
C LEU A 693 15.14 -8.88 -16.81
N ASP A 694 16.12 -8.79 -15.94
CA ASP A 694 17.53 -8.64 -16.29
C ASP A 694 18.19 -10.03 -16.38
N ALA A 695 19.25 -10.17 -17.16
CA ALA A 695 19.90 -11.46 -17.36
C ALA A 695 21.39 -11.32 -17.65
N TYR A 696 22.18 -12.21 -17.05
CA TYR A 696 23.64 -12.21 -17.05
C TYR A 696 24.20 -13.62 -17.31
N LEU A 697 25.32 -13.68 -18.01
CA LEU A 697 26.13 -14.90 -18.12
C LEU A 697 27.31 -14.79 -17.14
N LEU A 698 27.44 -15.78 -16.26
CA LEU A 698 28.55 -15.94 -15.32
C LEU A 698 29.46 -17.07 -15.82
N LEU A 699 30.76 -16.82 -15.83
CA LEU A 699 31.77 -17.74 -16.37
C LEU A 699 32.77 -18.14 -15.29
N ASP A 700 33.13 -19.42 -15.24
CA ASP A 700 34.35 -19.86 -14.54
C ASP A 700 35.59 -19.17 -15.16
N PRO A 701 36.66 -18.86 -14.39
CA PRO A 701 37.87 -18.24 -14.92
C PRO A 701 38.57 -19.02 -16.03
N ALA A 702 38.36 -20.34 -16.13
CA ALA A 702 38.88 -21.19 -17.20
C ALA A 702 37.91 -21.37 -18.38
N ALA A 703 36.67 -20.89 -18.29
CA ALA A 703 35.71 -20.95 -19.39
C ALA A 703 36.03 -19.91 -20.48
N PRO A 704 35.85 -20.23 -21.78
CA PRO A 704 36.08 -19.28 -22.85
C PRO A 704 35.02 -18.18 -22.85
N ASP A 705 35.44 -16.90 -22.81
CA ASP A 705 34.53 -15.76 -23.00
C ASP A 705 33.98 -15.76 -24.44
N PRO A 706 32.65 -15.94 -24.65
CA PRO A 706 32.05 -15.92 -25.97
C PRO A 706 31.99 -14.51 -26.60
N GLY A 707 32.42 -13.46 -25.90
CA GLY A 707 32.45 -12.08 -26.39
C GLY A 707 31.07 -11.43 -26.48
N LEU A 708 30.08 -11.96 -25.75
CA LEU A 708 28.69 -11.52 -25.82
C LEU A 708 28.47 -10.12 -25.25
N LEU A 709 27.66 -9.32 -25.97
CA LEU A 709 27.15 -8.03 -25.49
C LEU A 709 25.79 -8.16 -24.80
N ALA A 710 25.01 -9.19 -25.15
CA ALA A 710 23.69 -9.49 -24.58
C ALA A 710 23.47 -11.01 -24.50
N PRO A 711 23.21 -11.59 -23.31
CA PRO A 711 23.36 -10.95 -22.00
C PRO A 711 24.81 -10.50 -21.74
N PRO A 712 25.06 -9.53 -20.84
CA PRO A 712 26.40 -9.18 -20.42
C PRO A 712 27.08 -10.37 -19.72
N ALA A 713 28.32 -10.66 -20.11
CA ALA A 713 29.15 -11.67 -19.45
C ALA A 713 29.96 -11.09 -18.28
N LEU A 714 30.12 -11.88 -17.21
CA LEU A 714 31.01 -11.65 -16.07
C LEU A 714 31.77 -12.93 -15.74
N VAL A 715 32.97 -12.79 -15.17
CA VAL A 715 33.80 -13.91 -14.71
C VAL A 715 33.71 -14.00 -13.18
N ASP A 716 33.44 -15.19 -12.65
CA ASP A 716 33.51 -15.53 -11.22
C ASP A 716 34.98 -15.74 -10.82
N ALA A 717 35.74 -14.63 -10.77
CA ALA A 717 37.21 -14.67 -10.68
C ALA A 717 37.77 -15.36 -9.42
N GLU A 718 36.94 -15.47 -8.37
CA GLU A 718 37.30 -16.07 -7.09
C GLU A 718 36.59 -17.42 -6.86
N GLY A 719 35.79 -17.92 -7.83
CA GLY A 719 34.99 -19.14 -7.68
C GLY A 719 33.87 -19.05 -6.64
N SER A 720 33.59 -17.84 -6.13
CA SER A 720 32.67 -17.62 -5.01
C SER A 720 31.22 -17.85 -5.39
N PHE A 721 30.83 -17.55 -6.63
CA PHE A 721 29.50 -17.92 -7.12
C PHE A 721 29.41 -19.44 -7.26
N ARG A 722 30.39 -20.08 -7.92
CA ARG A 722 30.44 -21.53 -8.13
C ARG A 722 30.28 -22.31 -6.83
N ASP A 723 31.09 -21.97 -5.84
CA ASP A 723 31.17 -22.70 -4.59
C ASP A 723 29.94 -22.43 -3.69
N ARG A 724 29.35 -21.21 -3.74
CA ARG A 724 28.17 -20.85 -2.93
C ARG A 724 26.82 -21.20 -3.56
N TYR A 725 26.75 -21.34 -4.88
CA TYR A 725 25.57 -21.78 -5.61
C TYR A 725 25.64 -23.26 -6.06
N GLY A 726 26.76 -23.95 -5.81
CA GLY A 726 26.92 -25.37 -6.08
C GLY A 726 26.80 -25.75 -7.56
N VAL A 727 27.10 -24.81 -8.46
CA VAL A 727 26.93 -24.94 -9.91
C VAL A 727 28.11 -25.68 -10.57
N GLY A 728 27.83 -26.44 -11.63
CA GLY A 728 28.83 -27.09 -12.47
C GLY A 728 28.30 -27.44 -13.86
N GLY A 729 29.19 -27.53 -14.84
CA GLY A 729 28.84 -27.62 -16.26
C GLY A 729 28.11 -26.35 -16.73
N THR A 730 26.81 -26.48 -17.00
CA THR A 730 25.92 -25.33 -17.20
C THR A 730 24.78 -25.38 -16.19
N ALA A 731 24.43 -24.23 -15.62
CA ALA A 731 23.31 -24.12 -14.68
C ALA A 731 22.63 -22.76 -14.83
N LEU A 732 21.43 -22.61 -14.27
CA LEU A 732 20.81 -21.29 -14.12
C LEU A 732 20.11 -21.13 -12.78
N TYR A 733 19.98 -19.86 -12.37
CA TYR A 733 19.24 -19.40 -11.22
C TYR A 733 18.38 -18.18 -11.62
N LEU A 734 17.10 -18.22 -11.30
CA LEU A 734 16.18 -17.08 -11.39
C LEU A 734 15.95 -16.52 -9.99
N ILE A 735 16.30 -15.25 -9.80
CA ILE A 735 16.14 -14.53 -8.54
C ILE A 735 14.99 -13.51 -8.69
N ARG A 736 14.11 -13.46 -7.69
CA ARG A 736 12.97 -12.55 -7.59
C ARG A 736 13.40 -11.11 -7.30
N PRO A 737 12.55 -10.11 -7.60
CA PRO A 737 12.77 -8.71 -7.19
C PRO A 737 12.88 -8.50 -5.68
N ASP A 738 12.53 -9.50 -4.87
CA ASP A 738 12.66 -9.48 -3.41
C ASP A 738 13.90 -10.21 -2.87
N GLY A 739 14.75 -10.74 -3.75
CA GLY A 739 16.03 -11.38 -3.40
C GLY A 739 15.95 -12.86 -2.98
N HIS A 740 14.86 -13.56 -3.29
CA HIS A 740 14.74 -15.02 -3.09
C HIS A 740 14.89 -15.77 -4.42
N VAL A 741 15.36 -17.01 -4.37
CA VAL A 741 15.43 -17.89 -5.56
C VAL A 741 14.02 -18.33 -5.95
N ALA A 742 13.55 -17.98 -7.16
CA ALA A 742 12.34 -18.56 -7.72
C ALA A 742 12.63 -19.93 -8.33
N PHE A 743 13.65 -20.02 -9.17
CA PHE A 743 13.93 -21.23 -9.95
C PHE A 743 15.43 -21.51 -10.05
N ARG A 744 15.79 -22.79 -10.12
CA ARG A 744 17.16 -23.23 -10.41
C ARG A 744 17.15 -24.47 -11.29
N SER A 745 18.17 -24.63 -12.12
CA SER A 745 18.24 -25.78 -13.03
C SER A 745 19.68 -26.14 -13.40
N GLN A 746 19.98 -27.44 -13.47
CA GLN A 746 21.26 -27.99 -13.91
C GLN A 746 21.03 -29.38 -14.55
N PRO A 747 21.30 -29.58 -15.87
CA PRO A 747 21.73 -28.58 -16.84
C PRO A 747 20.65 -27.52 -17.11
N VAL A 748 20.95 -26.52 -17.94
CA VAL A 748 19.99 -25.47 -18.34
C VAL A 748 18.74 -26.05 -19.02
N ASP A 749 17.57 -25.88 -18.38
CA ASP A 749 16.25 -26.25 -18.91
C ASP A 749 15.39 -25.01 -19.25
N ALA A 750 15.31 -24.70 -20.54
CA ALA A 750 14.53 -23.57 -21.05
C ALA A 750 13.02 -23.73 -20.91
N ASP A 751 12.50 -24.95 -21.01
CA ASP A 751 11.06 -25.22 -20.95
C ASP A 751 10.56 -25.18 -19.49
N ALA A 752 11.35 -25.66 -18.53
CA ALA A 752 11.07 -25.51 -17.11
C ALA A 752 11.21 -24.05 -16.64
N LEU A 753 12.19 -23.29 -17.13
CA LEU A 753 12.28 -21.85 -16.87
C LEU A 753 11.02 -21.12 -17.36
N ARG A 754 10.57 -21.37 -18.60
CA ARG A 754 9.33 -20.76 -19.13
C ARG A 754 8.11 -21.10 -18.26
N LYS A 755 7.96 -22.35 -17.83
CA LYS A 755 6.87 -22.77 -16.92
C LYS A 755 6.94 -22.07 -15.56
N ASN A 756 8.12 -21.85 -14.99
CA ASN A 756 8.24 -21.12 -13.72
C ASN A 756 7.93 -19.63 -13.89
N LEU A 757 8.35 -18.99 -15.00
CA LEU A 757 7.98 -17.61 -15.30
C LEU A 757 6.46 -17.44 -15.42
N ASP A 758 5.75 -18.41 -16.00
CA ASP A 758 4.28 -18.40 -16.11
C ASP A 758 3.54 -18.47 -14.75
N LEU A 759 4.21 -18.86 -13.66
CA LEU A 759 3.65 -18.81 -12.29
C LEU A 759 3.58 -17.38 -11.75
N VAL A 760 4.38 -16.46 -12.32
CA VAL A 760 4.49 -15.07 -11.90
C VAL A 760 3.88 -14.12 -12.92
N PHE A 761 4.11 -14.37 -14.21
CA PHE A 761 3.73 -13.49 -15.29
C PHE A 761 2.51 -14.02 -16.05
N GLY A 762 1.42 -13.25 -16.03
CA GLY A 762 0.28 -13.48 -16.89
C GLY A 762 0.69 -13.19 -18.32
N GLY A 763 0.57 -14.19 -19.20
CA GLY A 763 1.10 -14.12 -20.56
C GLY A 763 0.73 -12.82 -21.29
N VAL A 764 1.75 -12.12 -21.81
CA VAL A 764 1.61 -10.85 -22.51
C VAL A 764 0.60 -11.00 -23.65
N ARG A 765 -0.44 -10.15 -23.66
CA ARG A 765 -1.42 -10.04 -24.74
C ARG A 765 -0.95 -9.11 -25.84
#